data_AF-A0A3D0DAR0-F1
#
_entry.id   AF-A0A3D0DAR0-F1
#
_cell.length_a   1.000
_cell.length_b   1.000
_cell.length_c   1.000
_cell.angle_alpha   90.00
_cell.angle_beta   90.00
_cell.angle_gamma   90.00
#
_symmetry.space_group_name_H-M   'P 1'
#
loop_
_entity.id
_entity.type
_entity.pdbx_description
1 polymer ?
#
loop_
_entity_poly.entity_id
_entity_poly.type
_entity_poly.pdbx_seq_one_letter_code
_entity_poly.pdbx_strand_id
1 'polypeptide(L)'
;LNWSRLVLARELMVANGDGARAIWLTGGGWASLPPNWAGALPPWGSDTPEVQGERLAGAVERVQVEWPWLGAMMLMEFQPAAPRDDPRWSLALRGPDGELTPLGRRVGALAHQWVPGLGHWPADGPGTIRDGSLLRFHFRGTDVRFQLGGRVPGSVGLDGAAAGSEVHLGASRWLVLPSRPLGEHELALSPPEAANGFVVSRTVSFARFYTLVVVLGALALGLGARLTWLTWTVPWGSLRGRWQALPEAQQVAGVAATVLAFYLMPNVWISLLLAGALWLLFLVRLDLGLAAIMLATPFFLQAKPFFRLRFSLVELLTLLCVAAWVWLVGSRILGALHARRLDRLHAALVNALWPRDALDWSMIFFLGLSAVSPLWASVFGVAAREFRVVVLEPVLFYWLVRRWAVDAGSQWPESGEGQAPGARGEQIRNDSPATSGPQPSSGWCIQLRLVDALVLGATLVALYGLSQWLFTGDVIAAEGVRRIRGVYASPNHLALFLERVVPVLVAFVLPLFSLPARRGGGITRRARLYALALIPTGLALFLTFSRGALLLGVPAGLLFIAWRSPGRPRRVIPIALSVVLLALLPFAGTERVRSIMNLSEGTGLIRMSLWRSTLNMLSDNFHWLKGVGLDNFLYLYPHYIRPEAWREPNLSHPHNILLHYWVALGLLGGMVLIWQQVAFWLAAVRAWHQRTAVTASLMLGLSASMVGFLAHGLIDNSYFLVDLAFVFMLTAALMADLGTTAQDVSGKDRGSGAA
;
A
#
# COMPACT_ATOMS: atom_id res chain seq x y z
N LEU A 1 -7.30 -4.27 13.52
CA LEU A 1 -8.40 -3.76 12.66
C LEU A 1 -9.62 -3.24 13.44
N ASN A 2 -10.02 -3.79 14.61
CA ASN A 2 -11.29 -3.39 15.25
C ASN A 2 -11.27 -2.14 16.15
N TRP A 3 -10.13 -1.75 16.71
CA TRP A 3 -10.05 -0.59 17.61
C TRP A 3 -10.45 0.72 16.90
N SER A 4 -9.93 0.99 15.71
CA SER A 4 -10.28 2.20 14.96
C SER A 4 -11.74 2.25 14.50
N ARG A 5 -12.50 1.14 14.53
CA ARG A 5 -13.94 1.15 14.22
C ARG A 5 -14.76 1.87 15.28
N LEU A 6 -14.27 1.96 16.52
CA LEU A 6 -14.93 2.75 17.58
C LEU A 6 -14.97 4.24 17.22
N VAL A 7 -13.95 4.74 16.52
CA VAL A 7 -13.91 6.13 16.02
C VAL A 7 -15.04 6.35 15.01
N LEU A 8 -15.24 5.40 14.10
CA LEU A 8 -16.34 5.45 13.15
C LEU A 8 -17.69 5.40 13.86
N ALA A 9 -17.89 4.46 14.79
CA ALA A 9 -19.14 4.35 15.54
C ALA A 9 -19.45 5.68 16.24
N ARG A 10 -18.42 6.33 16.79
CA ARG A 10 -18.53 7.67 17.36
C ARG A 10 -18.91 8.73 16.33
N GLU A 11 -18.25 8.77 15.18
CA GLU A 11 -18.56 9.72 14.10
C GLU A 11 -20.01 9.57 13.63
N LEU A 12 -20.48 8.33 13.46
CA LEU A 12 -21.86 8.02 13.09
C LEU A 12 -22.85 8.47 14.18
N MET A 13 -22.57 8.20 15.46
CA MET A 13 -23.40 8.67 16.57
C MET A 13 -23.48 10.19 16.58
N VAL A 14 -22.36 10.89 16.40
CA VAL A 14 -22.34 12.36 16.32
C VAL A 14 -23.17 12.86 15.14
N ALA A 15 -23.03 12.26 13.95
CA ALA A 15 -23.79 12.63 12.76
C ALA A 15 -25.32 12.46 12.94
N ASN A 16 -25.74 11.55 13.82
CA ASN A 16 -27.15 11.27 14.12
C ASN A 16 -27.64 11.93 15.43
N GLY A 17 -26.89 12.87 16.01
CA GLY A 17 -27.28 13.59 17.23
C GLY A 17 -27.04 12.84 18.56
N ASP A 18 -26.46 11.65 18.51
CA ASP A 18 -26.13 10.81 19.67
C ASP A 18 -24.73 11.11 20.25
N GLY A 19 -24.17 12.27 19.95
CA GLY A 19 -22.85 12.71 20.42
C GLY A 19 -22.72 12.80 21.95
N ALA A 20 -23.81 12.84 22.71
CA ALA A 20 -23.74 12.85 24.17
C ALA A 20 -23.58 11.46 24.80
N ARG A 21 -23.81 10.37 24.04
CA ARG A 21 -23.75 9.00 24.57
C ARG A 21 -22.32 8.47 24.59
N ALA A 22 -21.92 7.88 25.72
CA ALA A 22 -20.64 7.22 25.87
C ALA A 22 -20.63 5.88 25.11
N ILE A 23 -19.46 5.50 24.60
CA ILE A 23 -19.23 4.17 24.01
C ILE A 23 -18.41 3.34 24.98
N TRP A 24 -18.79 2.08 25.20
CA TRP A 24 -18.03 1.16 26.03
C TRP A 24 -17.39 0.09 25.15
N LEU A 25 -16.08 -0.12 25.32
CA LEU A 25 -15.37 -1.25 24.76
C LEU A 25 -15.49 -2.39 25.77
N THR A 26 -16.39 -3.33 25.50
CA THR A 26 -16.73 -4.41 26.44
C THR A 26 -15.86 -5.66 26.30
N GLY A 27 -15.10 -5.76 25.22
CA GLY A 27 -14.12 -6.82 25.02
C GLY A 27 -13.17 -6.49 23.88
N GLY A 28 -11.87 -6.56 24.15
CA GLY A 28 -10.84 -6.30 23.15
C GLY A 28 -9.46 -6.77 23.57
N GLY A 29 -8.61 -7.00 22.58
CA GLY A 29 -7.24 -7.43 22.79
C GLY A 29 -6.59 -7.92 21.49
N TRP A 30 -5.34 -8.32 21.62
CA TRP A 30 -4.61 -9.09 20.61
C TRP A 30 -4.31 -10.46 21.20
N ALA A 31 -4.32 -11.49 20.37
CA ALA A 31 -4.03 -12.84 20.80
C ALA A 31 -2.53 -13.13 20.71
N SER A 32 -1.99 -13.80 21.73
CA SER A 32 -0.68 -14.40 21.69
C SER A 32 -0.72 -15.77 22.36
N LEU A 33 -0.17 -16.76 21.67
CA LEU A 33 0.00 -18.11 22.18
C LEU A 33 1.49 -18.42 22.28
N PRO A 34 1.89 -19.24 23.27
CA PRO A 34 3.29 -19.62 23.41
C PRO A 34 3.75 -20.46 22.20
N PRO A 35 5.05 -20.43 21.85
CA PRO A 35 5.57 -21.14 20.68
C PRO A 35 5.31 -22.65 20.67
N ASN A 36 5.12 -23.25 21.86
CA ASN A 36 4.86 -24.67 22.07
C ASN A 36 3.36 -25.00 22.27
N TRP A 37 2.45 -24.12 21.83
CA TRP A 37 1.01 -24.35 21.94
C TRP A 37 0.56 -25.60 21.17
N ALA A 38 -0.11 -26.52 21.86
CA ALA A 38 -0.62 -27.77 21.29
C ALA A 38 -2.14 -27.80 21.09
N GLY A 39 -2.85 -26.73 21.49
CA GLY A 39 -4.30 -26.63 21.41
C GLY A 39 -4.82 -26.04 20.09
N ALA A 40 -6.11 -25.71 20.06
CA ALA A 40 -6.71 -25.08 18.89
C ALA A 40 -6.17 -23.65 18.70
N LEU A 41 -5.94 -23.27 17.45
CA LEU A 41 -5.47 -21.92 17.12
C LEU A 41 -6.64 -20.92 17.08
N PRO A 42 -6.43 -19.68 17.55
CA PRO A 42 -7.45 -18.64 17.46
C PRO A 42 -7.76 -18.32 15.99
N PRO A 43 -9.04 -18.10 15.63
CA PRO A 43 -9.43 -17.82 14.25
C PRO A 43 -8.93 -16.45 13.73
N TRP A 44 -8.41 -15.59 14.63
CA TRP A 44 -7.85 -14.27 14.34
C TRP A 44 -6.31 -14.23 14.29
N GLY A 45 -5.64 -15.40 14.31
CA GLY A 45 -4.18 -15.49 14.31
C GLY A 45 -3.57 -15.19 15.69
N SER A 46 -2.25 -15.28 15.80
CA SER A 46 -1.52 -15.14 17.05
C SER A 46 -0.23 -14.34 16.85
N ASP A 47 0.05 -13.40 17.75
CA ASP A 47 1.28 -12.61 17.81
C ASP A 47 2.28 -13.22 18.80
N THR A 48 3.52 -12.69 18.86
CA THR A 48 4.41 -12.94 20.01
C THR A 48 3.94 -12.17 21.25
N PRO A 49 4.29 -12.61 22.47
CA PRO A 49 3.86 -11.93 23.70
C PRO A 49 4.32 -10.46 23.77
N GLU A 50 5.50 -10.16 23.21
CA GLU A 50 6.05 -8.81 23.13
C GLU A 50 5.20 -7.93 22.22
N VAL A 51 4.90 -8.41 21.01
CA VAL A 51 4.06 -7.70 20.03
C VAL A 51 2.65 -7.49 20.55
N GLN A 52 2.08 -8.49 21.25
CA GLN A 52 0.77 -8.38 21.89
C GLN A 52 0.76 -7.26 22.94
N GLY A 53 1.76 -7.24 23.83
CA GLY A 53 1.90 -6.24 24.87
C GLY A 53 2.11 -4.82 24.32
N GLU A 54 2.95 -4.67 23.29
CA GLU A 54 3.18 -3.38 22.63
C GLU A 54 1.92 -2.83 21.96
N ARG A 55 1.18 -3.69 21.24
CA ARG A 55 -0.07 -3.29 20.58
C ARG A 55 -1.11 -2.83 21.60
N LEU A 56 -1.26 -3.56 22.71
CA LEU A 56 -2.21 -3.18 23.76
C LEU A 56 -1.79 -1.88 24.46
N ALA A 57 -0.52 -1.73 24.80
CA ALA A 57 0.00 -0.49 25.40
C ALA A 57 -0.26 0.72 24.50
N GLY A 58 0.04 0.59 23.19
CA GLY A 58 -0.25 1.63 22.21
C GLY A 58 -1.75 1.91 22.07
N ALA A 59 -2.61 0.89 22.22
CA ALA A 59 -4.06 1.08 22.19
C ALA A 59 -4.58 1.84 23.42
N VAL A 60 -4.09 1.51 24.62
CA VAL A 60 -4.43 2.22 25.87
C VAL A 60 -4.00 3.69 25.79
N GLU A 61 -2.76 3.95 25.37
CA GLU A 61 -2.27 5.33 25.19
C GLU A 61 -3.16 6.09 24.21
N ARG A 62 -3.55 5.45 23.10
CA ARG A 62 -4.41 6.04 22.10
C ARG A 62 -5.80 6.35 22.63
N VAL A 63 -6.41 5.46 23.41
CA VAL A 63 -7.70 5.71 24.08
C VAL A 63 -7.62 6.95 24.95
N GLN A 64 -6.59 7.04 25.80
CA GLN A 64 -6.39 8.16 26.73
C GLN A 64 -6.16 9.49 26.00
N VAL A 65 -5.50 9.45 24.84
CA VAL A 65 -5.11 10.66 24.08
C VAL A 65 -6.15 11.07 23.04
N GLU A 66 -6.91 10.14 22.47
CA GLU A 66 -7.77 10.39 21.31
C GLU A 66 -9.26 10.23 21.59
N TRP A 67 -9.69 9.42 22.58
CA TRP A 67 -11.09 8.97 22.73
C TRP A 67 -11.74 9.42 24.05
N PRO A 68 -11.92 10.74 24.24
CA PRO A 68 -12.54 11.31 25.44
C PRO A 68 -14.00 10.90 25.67
N TRP A 69 -14.61 10.26 24.67
CA TRP A 69 -16.00 9.79 24.64
C TRP A 69 -16.14 8.31 25.01
N LEU A 70 -15.02 7.59 25.20
CA LEU A 70 -15.05 6.20 25.62
C LEU A 70 -15.28 6.15 27.13
N GLY A 71 -16.34 5.48 27.57
CA GLY A 71 -16.69 5.36 28.99
C GLY A 71 -15.86 4.28 29.70
N ALA A 72 -15.97 3.03 29.25
CA ALA A 72 -15.24 1.90 29.82
C ALA A 72 -14.44 1.18 28.73
N MET A 73 -13.27 0.65 29.11
CA MET A 73 -12.46 -0.24 28.29
C MET A 73 -12.19 -1.53 29.08
N MET A 74 -12.72 -2.63 28.58
CA MET A 74 -12.62 -3.96 29.18
C MET A 74 -11.79 -4.87 28.26
N LEU A 75 -10.77 -5.50 28.83
CA LEU A 75 -10.00 -6.53 28.13
C LEU A 75 -10.77 -7.83 28.13
N MET A 76 -10.63 -8.61 27.06
CA MET A 76 -11.56 -9.70 26.80
C MET A 76 -11.53 -10.80 27.87
N GLU A 77 -10.35 -11.18 28.36
CA GLU A 77 -10.19 -12.33 29.24
C GLU A 77 -9.24 -12.00 30.39
N PHE A 78 -9.73 -12.02 31.64
CA PHE A 78 -8.86 -11.95 32.81
C PHE A 78 -8.20 -13.32 33.06
N GLN A 79 -9.02 -14.35 33.27
CA GLN A 79 -8.62 -15.75 33.34
C GLN A 79 -9.80 -16.60 32.81
N PRO A 80 -9.73 -17.11 31.58
CA PRO A 80 -10.88 -17.75 30.95
C PRO A 80 -11.25 -19.06 31.65
N ALA A 81 -12.54 -19.29 31.87
CA ALA A 81 -13.08 -20.58 32.27
C ALA A 81 -13.13 -21.51 31.03
N ALA A 82 -11.99 -22.08 30.68
CA ALA A 82 -11.77 -22.80 29.44
C ALA A 82 -10.79 -23.98 29.61
N PRO A 83 -10.96 -25.08 28.85
CA PRO A 83 -9.92 -26.11 28.72
C PRO A 83 -8.55 -25.51 28.36
N ARG A 84 -7.46 -26.13 28.80
CA ARG A 84 -6.09 -25.59 28.61
C ARG A 84 -5.65 -25.46 27.15
N ASP A 85 -6.34 -26.13 26.25
CA ASP A 85 -6.14 -26.14 24.80
C ASP A 85 -7.08 -25.19 24.04
N ASP A 86 -7.92 -24.43 24.75
CA ASP A 86 -8.84 -23.45 24.18
C ASP A 86 -8.09 -22.16 23.74
N PRO A 87 -8.32 -21.64 22.53
CA PRO A 87 -7.66 -20.45 22.04
C PRO A 87 -7.97 -19.17 22.83
N ARG A 88 -9.00 -19.13 23.69
CA ARG A 88 -9.28 -17.98 24.58
C ARG A 88 -8.13 -17.67 25.54
N TRP A 89 -7.32 -18.66 25.90
CA TRP A 89 -6.09 -18.45 26.68
C TRP A 89 -5.12 -17.48 26.01
N SER A 90 -5.21 -17.29 24.69
CA SER A 90 -4.38 -16.34 23.96
C SER A 90 -4.60 -14.87 24.34
N LEU A 91 -5.69 -14.55 25.03
CA LEU A 91 -6.07 -13.19 25.41
C LEU A 91 -6.03 -12.96 26.92
N ALA A 92 -5.65 -13.99 27.68
CA ALA A 92 -5.74 -14.01 29.13
C ALA A 92 -4.66 -13.16 29.81
N LEU A 93 -5.05 -12.43 30.86
CA LEU A 93 -4.12 -11.72 31.74
C LEU A 93 -3.49 -12.64 32.80
N ARG A 94 -4.16 -13.73 33.16
CA ARG A 94 -3.63 -14.80 34.01
C ARG A 94 -3.64 -16.13 33.27
N GLY A 95 -2.59 -16.91 33.48
CA GLY A 95 -2.46 -18.26 32.95
C GLY A 95 -3.35 -19.28 33.67
N PRO A 96 -3.38 -20.53 33.20
CA PRO A 96 -4.14 -21.61 33.85
C PRO A 96 -3.64 -21.96 35.26
N ASP A 97 -2.41 -21.62 35.56
CA ASP A 97 -1.75 -21.71 36.87
C ASP A 97 -2.10 -20.55 37.81
N GLY A 98 -2.82 -19.54 37.31
CA GLY A 98 -3.15 -18.33 38.05
C GLY A 98 -2.05 -17.27 38.03
N GLU A 99 -0.89 -17.54 37.45
CA GLU A 99 0.19 -16.57 37.34
C GLU A 99 -0.11 -15.50 36.28
N LEU A 100 0.44 -14.30 36.44
CA LEU A 100 0.28 -13.25 35.43
C LEU A 100 1.00 -13.63 34.15
N THR A 101 0.29 -13.57 33.03
CA THR A 101 0.90 -13.68 31.70
C THR A 101 1.80 -12.47 31.43
N PRO A 102 2.68 -12.51 30.41
CA PRO A 102 3.42 -11.32 29.98
C PRO A 102 2.49 -10.13 29.71
N LEU A 103 1.30 -10.39 29.13
CA LEU A 103 0.26 -9.39 28.95
C LEU A 103 -0.27 -8.86 30.29
N GLY A 104 -0.61 -9.75 31.22
CA GLY A 104 -1.09 -9.39 32.56
C GLY A 104 -0.12 -8.49 33.31
N ARG A 105 1.19 -8.80 33.28
CA ARG A 105 2.23 -7.95 33.88
C ARG A 105 2.29 -6.56 33.23
N ARG A 106 2.21 -6.50 31.89
CA ARG A 106 2.23 -5.24 31.15
C ARG A 106 1.00 -4.38 31.45
N VAL A 107 -0.18 -4.99 31.50
CA VAL A 107 -1.44 -4.32 31.84
C VAL A 107 -1.43 -3.83 33.28
N GLY A 108 -0.94 -4.63 34.22
CA GLY A 108 -0.77 -4.21 35.61
C GLY A 108 0.08 -2.95 35.73
N ALA A 109 1.21 -2.89 35.01
CA ALA A 109 2.05 -1.69 34.97
C ALA A 109 1.33 -0.45 34.39
N LEU A 110 0.48 -0.63 33.37
CA LEU A 110 -0.30 0.46 32.79
C LEU A 110 -1.42 0.95 33.73
N ALA A 111 -2.04 0.05 34.48
CA ALA A 111 -3.14 0.40 35.40
C ALA A 111 -2.68 1.30 36.56
N HIS A 112 -1.44 1.10 37.05
CA HIS A 112 -0.85 1.96 38.09
C HIS A 112 -0.46 3.37 37.62
N GLN A 113 -0.50 3.64 36.32
CA GLN A 113 -0.15 4.93 35.72
C GLN A 113 -1.37 5.66 35.14
N TRP A 114 -2.59 5.31 35.58
CA TRP A 114 -3.80 5.88 34.98
C TRP A 114 -4.04 7.33 35.42
N VAL A 115 -3.68 8.26 34.54
CA VAL A 115 -3.89 9.69 34.70
C VAL A 115 -5.12 10.11 33.88
N PRO A 116 -6.10 10.84 34.45
CA PRO A 116 -7.20 11.45 33.70
C PRO A 116 -6.75 12.10 32.37
N GLY A 117 -7.12 11.46 31.27
CA GLY A 117 -6.85 11.92 29.90
C GLY A 117 -7.94 12.84 29.39
N LEU A 118 -8.03 13.04 28.07
CA LEU A 118 -9.09 13.87 27.49
C LEU A 118 -10.46 13.30 27.86
N GLY A 119 -11.45 14.17 28.12
CA GLY A 119 -12.84 13.76 28.36
C GLY A 119 -13.43 14.27 29.66
N HIS A 120 -14.64 13.79 29.97
CA HIS A 120 -15.39 14.17 31.17
C HIS A 120 -15.12 13.16 32.28
N TRP A 121 -14.75 13.66 33.45
CA TRP A 121 -14.38 12.86 34.61
C TRP A 121 -15.22 13.26 35.82
N PRO A 122 -15.74 12.30 36.60
CA PRO A 122 -16.35 12.61 37.88
C PRO A 122 -15.29 13.09 38.87
N ALA A 123 -15.68 13.96 39.81
CA ALA A 123 -14.75 14.45 40.84
C ALA A 123 -14.20 13.32 41.72
N ASP A 124 -15.00 12.26 41.93
CA ASP A 124 -14.64 11.05 42.71
C ASP A 124 -14.19 9.89 41.80
N GLY A 125 -13.59 10.20 40.66
CA GLY A 125 -13.16 9.22 39.67
C GLY A 125 -11.78 8.58 39.93
N PRO A 126 -11.42 7.55 39.16
CA PRO A 126 -10.08 6.97 39.18
C PRO A 126 -9.00 8.04 38.90
N GLY A 127 -7.98 8.11 39.76
CA GLY A 127 -6.89 9.07 39.64
C GLY A 127 -7.10 10.40 40.38
N THR A 128 -8.23 10.57 41.09
CA THR A 128 -8.45 11.70 42.02
C THR A 128 -8.25 11.29 43.47
N ILE A 129 -7.68 12.20 44.26
CA ILE A 129 -7.33 12.01 45.66
C ILE A 129 -8.00 13.14 46.47
N ARG A 130 -8.82 12.78 47.46
CA ARG A 130 -9.33 13.72 48.46
C ARG A 130 -8.40 13.73 49.66
N ASP A 131 -7.82 14.89 49.94
CA ASP A 131 -6.95 15.14 51.09
C ASP A 131 -7.57 16.26 51.94
N GLY A 132 -8.40 15.87 52.92
CA GLY A 132 -9.11 16.80 53.80
C GLY A 132 -9.98 17.80 53.02
N SER A 133 -9.56 19.07 53.00
CA SER A 133 -10.24 20.18 52.31
C SER A 133 -9.82 20.38 50.85
N LEU A 134 -9.06 19.44 50.25
CA LEU A 134 -8.53 19.55 48.90
C LEU A 134 -8.89 18.33 48.04
N LEU A 135 -9.26 18.58 46.78
CA LEU A 135 -9.29 17.58 45.72
C LEU A 135 -8.01 17.74 44.89
N ARG A 136 -7.18 16.69 44.81
CA ARG A 136 -5.95 16.65 44.00
C ARG A 136 -6.01 15.57 42.94
N PHE A 137 -5.51 15.87 41.75
CA PHE A 137 -5.30 14.87 40.71
C PHE A 137 -4.27 15.34 39.69
N HIS A 138 -3.64 14.38 39.03
CA HIS A 138 -2.89 14.62 37.82
C HIS A 138 -3.83 14.49 36.62
N PHE A 139 -3.62 15.27 35.57
CA PHE A 139 -4.32 15.08 34.30
C PHE A 139 -3.36 15.25 33.12
N ARG A 140 -3.72 14.66 31.98
CA ARG A 140 -2.95 14.78 30.73
C ARG A 140 -3.76 15.47 29.64
N GLY A 141 -3.45 16.72 29.34
CA GLY A 141 -4.21 17.55 28.42
C GLY A 141 -3.60 18.93 28.22
N THR A 142 -4.35 19.84 27.58
CA THR A 142 -3.95 21.25 27.47
C THR A 142 -4.84 22.17 28.29
N ASP A 143 -6.12 21.81 28.48
CA ASP A 143 -7.06 22.67 29.19
C ASP A 143 -7.94 21.82 30.11
N VAL A 144 -8.26 22.35 31.29
CA VAL A 144 -9.21 21.75 32.23
C VAL A 144 -10.32 22.74 32.54
N ARG A 145 -11.56 22.23 32.57
CA ARG A 145 -12.74 22.99 32.97
C ARG A 145 -13.49 22.25 34.06
N PHE A 146 -13.93 22.95 35.10
CA PHE A 146 -14.77 22.36 36.15
C PHE A 146 -16.22 22.64 35.88
N GLN A 147 -17.07 21.63 36.05
CA GLN A 147 -18.48 21.85 36.23
C GLN A 147 -18.71 22.19 37.71
N LEU A 148 -19.05 23.45 37.97
CA LEU A 148 -19.24 23.93 39.34
C LEU A 148 -20.55 23.37 39.91
N GLY A 149 -20.47 22.87 41.15
CA GLY A 149 -21.63 22.52 41.96
C GLY A 149 -22.35 23.74 42.53
N GLY A 150 -23.28 23.53 43.46
CA GLY A 150 -24.00 24.62 44.16
C GLY A 150 -23.11 25.53 45.02
N ARG A 151 -21.82 25.25 45.17
CA ARG A 151 -20.82 26.04 45.92
C ARG A 151 -19.74 26.59 44.99
N VAL A 152 -19.31 27.83 45.25
CA VAL A 152 -18.23 28.51 44.50
C VAL A 152 -16.87 28.02 45.02
N PRO A 153 -15.87 27.72 44.14
CA PRO A 153 -14.53 27.37 44.56
C PRO A 153 -13.87 28.48 45.39
N GLY A 154 -13.23 28.14 46.50
CA GLY A 154 -12.43 29.06 47.31
C GLY A 154 -11.02 29.28 46.77
N SER A 155 -10.40 28.23 46.20
CA SER A 155 -9.09 28.32 45.52
C SER A 155 -8.90 27.21 44.50
N VAL A 156 -8.33 27.53 43.33
CA VAL A 156 -7.91 26.55 42.31
C VAL A 156 -6.45 26.79 41.95
N GLY A 157 -5.62 25.77 42.17
CA GLY A 157 -4.21 25.74 41.84
C GLY A 157 -3.96 24.82 40.64
N LEU A 158 -3.29 25.34 39.61
CA LEU A 158 -2.80 24.56 38.46
C LEU A 158 -1.27 24.67 38.40
N ASP A 159 -0.59 23.54 38.61
CA ASP A 159 0.87 23.47 38.75
C ASP A 159 1.41 24.46 39.81
N GLY A 160 0.70 24.59 40.94
CA GLY A 160 1.09 25.45 42.07
C GLY A 160 0.73 26.94 41.93
N ALA A 161 0.12 27.38 40.82
CA ALA A 161 -0.31 28.77 40.63
C ALA A 161 -1.83 28.93 40.74
N ALA A 162 -2.30 30.01 41.40
CA ALA A 162 -3.71 30.37 41.45
C ALA A 162 -4.21 30.71 40.04
N ALA A 163 -5.27 30.05 39.56
CA ALA A 163 -5.75 30.23 38.21
C ALA A 163 -7.25 29.92 38.07
N GLY A 164 -7.96 30.72 37.26
CA GLY A 164 -9.31 30.42 36.81
C GLY A 164 -10.15 31.65 36.51
N SER A 165 -10.95 31.57 35.45
CA SER A 165 -12.00 32.54 35.13
C SER A 165 -13.33 31.81 34.99
N GLU A 166 -14.38 32.36 35.61
CA GLU A 166 -15.71 31.76 35.56
C GLU A 166 -16.41 32.11 34.23
N VAL A 167 -17.00 31.11 33.60
CA VAL A 167 -17.71 31.23 32.33
C VAL A 167 -19.07 30.52 32.44
N HIS A 168 -20.12 31.19 31.95
CA HIS A 168 -21.47 30.62 31.91
C HIS A 168 -21.72 29.96 30.55
N LEU A 169 -22.09 28.67 30.54
CA LEU A 169 -22.45 27.92 29.34
C LEU A 169 -23.82 27.26 29.54
N GLY A 170 -24.87 27.87 29.00
CA GLY A 170 -26.26 27.44 29.22
C GLY A 170 -26.68 27.58 30.68
N ALA A 171 -27.31 26.55 31.26
CA ALA A 171 -27.72 26.53 32.67
C ALA A 171 -26.60 26.07 33.64
N SER A 172 -25.40 25.73 33.13
CA SER A 172 -24.28 25.23 33.94
C SER A 172 -23.19 26.28 34.11
N ARG A 173 -22.66 26.39 35.34
CA ARG A 173 -21.52 27.24 35.69
C ARG A 173 -20.22 26.47 35.49
N TRP A 174 -19.28 27.03 34.73
CA TRP A 174 -17.99 26.42 34.46
C TRP A 174 -16.84 27.29 34.92
N LEU A 175 -15.84 26.70 35.57
CA LEU A 175 -14.56 27.37 35.80
C LEU A 175 -13.58 26.93 34.72
N VAL A 176 -13.05 27.88 33.94
CA VAL A 176 -12.08 27.61 32.87
C VAL A 176 -10.69 27.97 33.34
N LEU A 177 -9.77 27.02 33.28
CA LEU A 177 -8.36 27.25 33.59
C LEU A 177 -7.58 27.67 32.33
N PRO A 178 -6.52 28.48 32.48
CA PRO A 178 -5.66 28.86 31.37
C PRO A 178 -4.97 27.65 30.74
N SER A 179 -4.84 27.69 29.42
CA SER A 179 -4.24 26.60 28.62
C SER A 179 -2.78 26.35 28.97
N ARG A 180 -2.37 25.08 28.99
CA ARG A 180 -1.00 24.59 29.21
C ARG A 180 -0.47 23.81 28.00
N PRO A 181 0.86 23.70 27.83
CA PRO A 181 1.45 22.78 26.85
C PRO A 181 0.91 21.35 27.05
N LEU A 182 0.78 20.57 25.97
CA LEU A 182 0.31 19.18 26.10
C LEU A 182 1.29 18.38 26.99
N GLY A 183 0.85 18.02 28.18
CA GLY A 183 1.67 17.34 29.18
C GLY A 183 0.83 16.80 30.32
N GLU A 184 1.51 16.26 31.33
CA GLU A 184 0.89 15.95 32.62
C GLU A 184 0.99 17.16 33.52
N HIS A 185 -0.11 17.47 34.20
CA HIS A 185 -0.26 18.64 35.06
C HIS A 185 -0.87 18.23 36.38
N GLU A 186 -0.49 18.92 37.45
CA GLU A 186 -1.07 18.72 38.77
C GLU A 186 -2.13 19.78 39.03
N LEU A 187 -3.27 19.35 39.57
CA LEU A 187 -4.35 20.23 39.93
C LEU A 187 -4.78 20.03 41.38
N ALA A 188 -5.03 21.15 42.07
CA ALA A 188 -5.60 21.18 43.41
C ALA A 188 -6.81 22.13 43.49
N LEU A 189 -7.92 21.67 44.06
CA LEU A 189 -9.19 22.42 44.20
C LEU A 189 -9.66 22.42 45.67
N SER A 190 -10.09 23.59 46.17
CA SER A 190 -10.74 23.74 47.48
C SER A 190 -11.95 24.68 47.42
N PRO A 191 -13.08 24.37 48.09
CA PRO A 191 -13.37 23.11 48.75
C PRO A 191 -13.69 22.01 47.71
N PRO A 192 -13.49 20.72 48.01
CA PRO A 192 -13.57 19.65 47.02
C PRO A 192 -15.01 19.40 46.54
N GLU A 193 -16.03 19.84 47.28
CA GLU A 193 -17.44 19.79 46.87
C GLU A 193 -17.82 20.87 45.83
N ALA A 194 -16.90 21.76 45.49
CA ALA A 194 -17.13 22.79 44.48
C ALA A 194 -17.19 22.23 43.04
N ALA A 195 -16.70 21.00 42.80
CA ALA A 195 -16.73 20.36 41.49
C ALA A 195 -17.59 19.09 41.50
N ASN A 196 -18.58 19.03 40.61
CA ASN A 196 -19.31 17.79 40.32
C ASN A 196 -18.51 16.88 39.37
N GLY A 197 -17.64 17.49 38.56
CA GLY A 197 -16.78 16.82 37.59
C GLY A 197 -15.89 17.82 36.87
N PHE A 198 -14.98 17.30 36.06
CA PHE A 198 -14.06 18.11 35.26
C PHE A 198 -13.93 17.56 33.83
N VAL A 199 -13.67 18.47 32.89
CA VAL A 199 -13.40 18.15 31.50
C VAL A 199 -11.96 18.47 31.20
N VAL A 200 -11.19 17.47 30.79
CA VAL A 200 -9.86 17.66 30.21
C VAL A 200 -10.03 17.75 28.70
N SER A 201 -9.48 18.77 28.07
CA SER A 201 -9.53 18.94 26.63
C SER A 201 -8.15 19.15 26.03
N ARG A 202 -8.05 18.86 24.74
CA ARG A 202 -6.87 19.12 23.92
C ARG A 202 -7.26 20.14 22.87
N THR A 203 -6.82 21.37 23.06
CA THR A 203 -6.87 22.39 22.03
C THR A 203 -5.62 22.22 21.17
N VAL A 204 -5.78 21.61 19.99
CA VAL A 204 -4.75 21.74 18.95
C VAL A 204 -4.87 23.15 18.44
N SER A 205 -3.92 24.02 18.79
CA SER A 205 -3.87 25.37 18.23
C SER A 205 -3.76 25.24 16.71
N PHE A 206 -4.85 25.59 16.03
CA PHE A 206 -4.95 25.59 14.57
C PHE A 206 -3.78 26.37 13.96
N ALA A 207 -3.44 27.53 14.55
CA ALA A 207 -2.27 28.31 14.18
C ALA A 207 -0.97 27.50 14.33
N ARG A 208 -0.70 26.86 15.48
CA ARG A 208 0.55 26.07 15.68
C ARG A 208 0.68 24.89 14.72
N PHE A 209 -0.42 24.19 14.41
CA PHE A 209 -0.39 23.09 13.44
C PHE A 209 -0.02 23.58 12.04
N TYR A 210 -0.69 24.63 11.54
CA TYR A 210 -0.37 25.20 10.22
C TYR A 210 0.99 25.90 10.20
N THR A 211 1.42 26.55 11.28
CA THR A 211 2.79 27.07 11.41
C THR A 211 3.81 25.95 11.32
N LEU A 212 3.59 24.80 11.97
CA LEU A 212 4.49 23.65 11.83
C LEU A 212 4.52 23.12 10.40
N VAL A 213 3.36 23.00 9.74
CA VAL A 213 3.28 22.58 8.32
C VAL A 213 4.04 23.57 7.42
N VAL A 214 3.85 24.87 7.62
CA VAL A 214 4.56 25.93 6.87
C VAL A 214 6.06 25.89 7.14
N VAL A 215 6.48 25.73 8.40
CA VAL A 215 7.91 25.64 8.77
C VAL A 215 8.54 24.38 8.18
N LEU A 216 7.88 23.22 8.26
CA LEU A 216 8.37 21.98 7.64
C LEU A 216 8.40 22.10 6.11
N GLY A 217 7.40 22.75 5.51
CA GLY A 217 7.37 23.06 4.08
C GLY A 217 8.52 23.99 3.67
N ALA A 218 8.77 25.05 4.42
CA ALA A 218 9.86 25.99 4.19
C ALA A 218 11.23 25.33 4.39
N LEU A 219 11.38 24.47 5.40
CA LEU A 219 12.59 23.67 5.61
C LEU A 219 12.80 22.67 4.48
N ALA A 220 11.74 22.00 4.00
CA ALA A 220 11.83 21.10 2.86
C ALA A 220 12.20 21.86 1.57
N LEU A 221 11.66 23.06 1.36
CA LEU A 221 12.02 23.94 0.24
C LEU A 221 13.45 24.45 0.36
N GLY A 222 13.90 24.87 1.55
CA GLY A 222 15.25 25.35 1.80
C GLY A 222 16.30 24.25 1.71
N LEU A 223 16.01 23.07 2.26
CA LEU A 223 16.82 21.86 2.10
C LEU A 223 16.84 21.44 0.64
N GLY A 224 15.69 21.47 -0.03
CA GLY A 224 15.56 21.25 -1.47
C GLY A 224 16.48 22.18 -2.25
N ALA A 225 16.38 23.50 -2.06
CA ALA A 225 17.21 24.51 -2.70
C ALA A 225 18.70 24.40 -2.35
N ARG A 226 19.06 23.99 -1.13
CA ARG A 226 20.44 23.77 -0.74
C ARG A 226 21.00 22.49 -1.35
N LEU A 227 20.21 21.42 -1.41
CA LEU A 227 20.53 20.21 -2.16
C LEU A 227 20.65 20.53 -3.65
N THR A 228 19.81 21.41 -4.20
CA THR A 228 19.89 21.93 -5.57
C THR A 228 21.23 22.58 -5.83
N TRP A 229 21.66 23.45 -4.93
CA TRP A 229 22.92 24.16 -5.04
C TRP A 229 24.13 23.23 -4.84
N LEU A 230 24.07 22.31 -3.88
CA LEU A 230 25.06 21.24 -3.69
C LEU A 230 25.18 20.35 -4.93
N THR A 231 24.06 20.08 -5.61
CA THR A 231 24.07 19.33 -6.86
C THR A 231 24.69 20.06 -8.04
N TRP A 232 24.88 21.37 -7.95
CA TRP A 232 25.54 22.17 -8.99
C TRP A 232 27.01 22.46 -8.67
N THR A 233 27.41 22.35 -7.40
CA THR A 233 28.78 22.69 -6.93
C THR A 233 29.69 21.48 -6.79
N VAL A 234 29.14 20.30 -6.51
CA VAL A 234 29.90 19.04 -6.52
C VAL A 234 30.13 18.60 -7.97
N PRO A 235 31.31 18.06 -8.34
CA PRO A 235 31.59 17.56 -9.69
C PRO A 235 30.84 16.24 -9.95
N TRP A 236 29.50 16.30 -10.05
CA TRP A 236 28.62 15.15 -10.23
C TRP A 236 28.96 14.33 -11.45
N GLY A 237 29.49 14.95 -12.52
CA GLY A 237 29.99 14.22 -13.69
C GLY A 237 31.06 13.19 -13.33
N SER A 238 31.96 13.51 -12.39
CA SER A 238 33.02 12.60 -11.94
C SER A 238 32.46 11.46 -11.07
N LEU A 239 31.61 11.77 -10.09
CA LEU A 239 31.00 10.76 -9.21
C LEU A 239 30.07 9.82 -9.99
N ARG A 240 29.27 10.38 -10.90
CA ARG A 240 28.42 9.63 -11.81
C ARG A 240 29.24 8.76 -12.74
N GLY A 241 30.30 9.31 -13.35
CA GLY A 241 31.21 8.54 -14.21
C GLY A 241 31.83 7.36 -13.47
N ARG A 242 32.29 7.55 -12.23
CA ARG A 242 32.81 6.47 -11.38
C ARG A 242 31.76 5.41 -11.07
N TRP A 243 30.55 5.82 -10.69
CA TRP A 243 29.46 4.89 -10.40
C TRP A 243 29.01 4.11 -11.63
N GLN A 244 28.88 4.78 -12.77
CA GLN A 244 28.49 4.17 -14.05
C GLN A 244 29.59 3.26 -14.62
N ALA A 245 30.86 3.52 -14.29
CA ALA A 245 31.98 2.64 -14.64
C ALA A 245 31.99 1.33 -13.84
N LEU A 246 31.30 1.26 -12.70
CA LEU A 246 31.17 -0.01 -11.97
C LEU A 246 30.36 -1.03 -12.80
N PRO A 247 30.71 -2.33 -12.73
CA PRO A 247 29.88 -3.38 -13.30
C PRO A 247 28.42 -3.27 -12.84
N GLU A 248 27.47 -3.55 -13.73
CA GLU A 248 26.04 -3.40 -13.44
C GLU A 248 25.62 -4.17 -12.17
N ALA A 249 26.17 -5.37 -11.96
CA ALA A 249 25.93 -6.17 -10.77
C ALA A 249 26.31 -5.45 -9.47
N GLN A 250 27.40 -4.68 -9.46
CA GLN A 250 27.82 -3.89 -8.29
C GLN A 250 26.90 -2.70 -8.06
N GLN A 251 26.44 -2.05 -9.14
CA GLN A 251 25.47 -0.96 -9.02
C GLN A 251 24.13 -1.46 -8.44
N VAL A 252 23.64 -2.61 -8.94
CA VAL A 252 22.44 -3.28 -8.41
C VAL A 252 22.64 -3.67 -6.94
N ALA A 253 23.77 -4.29 -6.60
CA ALA A 253 24.08 -4.70 -5.24
C ALA A 253 24.15 -3.50 -4.29
N GLY A 254 24.77 -2.39 -4.71
CA GLY A 254 24.85 -1.17 -3.90
C GLY A 254 23.49 -0.54 -3.62
N VAL A 255 22.61 -0.46 -4.62
CA VAL A 255 21.23 0.00 -4.41
C VAL A 255 20.47 -0.95 -3.48
N ALA A 256 20.52 -2.27 -3.73
CA ALA A 256 19.82 -3.25 -2.91
C ALA A 256 20.30 -3.25 -1.46
N ALA A 257 21.61 -3.17 -1.23
CA ALA A 257 22.20 -3.07 0.11
C ALA A 257 21.78 -1.79 0.83
N THR A 258 21.71 -0.66 0.11
CA THR A 258 21.25 0.62 0.69
C THR A 258 19.76 0.58 1.02
N VAL A 259 18.92 -0.03 0.18
CA VAL A 259 17.48 -0.23 0.47
C VAL A 259 17.29 -1.12 1.70
N LEU A 260 18.05 -2.21 1.79
CA LEU A 260 17.99 -3.11 2.93
C LEU A 260 18.47 -2.43 4.21
N ALA A 261 19.58 -1.72 4.17
CA ALA A 261 20.09 -0.93 5.29
C ALA A 261 19.06 0.14 5.71
N PHE A 262 18.46 0.84 4.75
CA PHE A 262 17.41 1.81 5.01
C PHE A 262 16.21 1.17 5.72
N TYR A 263 15.74 0.03 5.24
CA TYR A 263 14.58 -0.65 5.83
C TYR A 263 14.86 -1.13 7.25
N LEU A 264 16.00 -1.82 7.46
CA LEU A 264 16.37 -2.43 8.73
C LEU A 264 16.80 -1.41 9.80
N MET A 265 17.22 -0.20 9.43
CA MET A 265 17.73 0.79 10.37
C MET A 265 16.66 1.28 11.36
N PRO A 266 16.79 1.03 12.68
CA PRO A 266 15.80 1.47 13.66
C PRO A 266 15.88 2.97 13.96
N ASN A 267 17.07 3.56 13.84
CA ASN A 267 17.28 4.97 14.13
C ASN A 267 16.71 5.85 13.00
N VAL A 268 15.81 6.76 13.35
CA VAL A 268 15.13 7.65 12.39
C VAL A 268 16.10 8.58 11.67
N TRP A 269 17.09 9.14 12.38
CA TRP A 269 18.05 10.07 11.78
C TRP A 269 18.96 9.38 10.77
N ILE A 270 19.45 8.17 11.09
CA ILE A 270 20.23 7.37 10.15
C ILE A 270 19.35 6.93 8.97
N SER A 271 18.08 6.61 9.21
CA SER A 271 17.13 6.31 8.14
C SER A 271 16.94 7.50 7.18
N LEU A 272 16.89 8.74 7.68
CA LEU A 272 16.82 9.94 6.84
C LEU A 272 18.11 10.14 6.01
N LEU A 273 19.29 9.88 6.58
CA LEU A 273 20.54 9.90 5.85
C LEU A 273 20.57 8.85 4.73
N LEU A 274 20.13 7.63 5.02
CA LEU A 274 20.04 6.54 4.05
C LEU A 274 18.99 6.83 2.95
N ALA A 275 17.88 7.48 3.29
CA ALA A 275 16.92 7.97 2.30
C ALA A 275 17.55 9.01 1.36
N GLY A 276 18.37 9.93 1.90
CA GLY A 276 19.16 10.86 1.10
C GLY A 276 20.14 10.14 0.17
N ALA A 277 20.85 9.13 0.67
CA ALA A 277 21.75 8.31 -0.14
C ALA A 277 21.00 7.56 -1.26
N LEU A 278 19.83 6.97 -0.97
CA LEU A 278 18.97 6.34 -1.97
C LEU A 278 18.51 7.33 -3.03
N TRP A 279 18.08 8.53 -2.63
CA TRP A 279 17.70 9.58 -3.57
C TRP A 279 18.85 9.91 -4.53
N LEU A 280 20.07 10.07 -4.02
CA LEU A 280 21.26 10.29 -4.85
C LEU A 280 21.56 9.14 -5.80
N LEU A 281 21.41 7.89 -5.34
CA LEU A 281 21.56 6.71 -6.21
C LEU A 281 20.48 6.68 -7.31
N PHE A 282 19.24 7.06 -6.98
CA PHE A 282 18.14 7.11 -7.94
C PHE A 282 18.26 8.26 -8.94
N LEU A 283 18.94 9.36 -8.59
CA LEU A 283 19.31 10.39 -9.57
C LEU A 283 20.18 9.85 -10.69
N VAL A 284 21.04 8.87 -10.40
CA VAL A 284 21.96 8.27 -11.38
C VAL A 284 21.33 7.05 -12.07
N ARG A 285 20.58 6.23 -11.32
CA ARG A 285 19.99 4.97 -11.77
C ARG A 285 18.52 4.87 -11.32
N LEU A 286 17.66 5.74 -11.84
CA LEU A 286 16.22 5.71 -11.52
C LEU A 286 15.58 4.38 -11.94
N ASP A 287 16.10 3.75 -12.99
CA ASP A 287 15.73 2.39 -13.40
C ASP A 287 15.88 1.36 -12.28
N LEU A 288 16.90 1.48 -11.42
CA LEU A 288 17.08 0.63 -10.24
C LEU A 288 16.13 1.03 -9.11
N GLY A 289 15.78 2.32 -8.98
CA GLY A 289 14.75 2.78 -8.05
C GLY A 289 13.36 2.23 -8.41
N LEU A 290 12.97 2.32 -9.68
CA LEU A 290 11.71 1.73 -10.18
C LEU A 290 11.67 0.21 -10.01
N ALA A 291 12.80 -0.47 -10.20
CA ALA A 291 12.90 -1.90 -9.92
C ALA A 291 12.76 -2.20 -8.41
N ALA A 292 13.35 -1.38 -7.54
CA ALA A 292 13.22 -1.51 -6.10
C ALA A 292 11.77 -1.31 -5.63
N ILE A 293 11.02 -0.39 -6.24
CA ILE A 293 9.57 -0.23 -6.00
C ILE A 293 8.85 -1.55 -6.28
N MET A 294 9.05 -2.14 -7.47
CA MET A 294 8.37 -3.39 -7.85
C MET A 294 8.76 -4.59 -7.00
N LEU A 295 10.02 -4.66 -6.55
CA LEU A 295 10.47 -5.68 -5.62
C LEU A 295 9.82 -5.52 -4.24
N ALA A 296 9.63 -4.28 -3.78
CA ALA A 296 9.00 -3.96 -2.50
C ALA A 296 7.47 -4.07 -2.52
N THR A 297 6.83 -3.97 -3.70
CA THR A 297 5.37 -3.98 -3.89
C THR A 297 4.62 -5.02 -3.05
N PRO A 298 4.97 -6.32 -3.07
CA PRO A 298 4.22 -7.31 -2.29
C PRO A 298 4.42 -7.19 -0.77
N PHE A 299 5.42 -6.43 -0.31
CA PHE A 299 5.71 -6.19 1.10
C PHE A 299 5.09 -4.88 1.62
N PHE A 300 4.12 -4.28 0.92
CA PHE A 300 3.55 -2.98 1.30
C PHE A 300 2.94 -2.93 2.72
N LEU A 301 2.51 -4.07 3.27
CA LEU A 301 2.01 -4.19 4.64
C LEU A 301 3.13 -4.02 5.69
N GLN A 302 4.39 -4.16 5.30
CA GLN A 302 5.55 -4.01 6.16
C GLN A 302 6.00 -2.56 6.20
N ALA A 303 5.40 -1.80 7.11
CA ALA A 303 5.65 -0.37 7.23
C ALA A 303 6.91 -0.05 8.05
N LYS A 304 7.67 0.96 7.60
CA LYS A 304 8.77 1.55 8.34
C LYS A 304 8.24 2.67 9.25
N PRO A 305 8.53 2.64 10.56
CA PRO A 305 8.13 3.70 11.48
C PRO A 305 9.00 4.96 11.27
N PHE A 306 8.35 6.11 11.24
CA PHE A 306 8.97 7.43 11.31
C PHE A 306 8.26 8.23 12.41
N PHE A 307 8.90 8.35 13.56
CA PHE A 307 8.29 8.91 14.77
C PHE A 307 6.96 8.20 15.09
N ARG A 308 5.82 8.90 15.03
CA ARG A 308 4.48 8.34 15.26
C ARG A 308 3.78 7.83 13.99
N LEU A 309 4.36 8.09 12.82
CA LEU A 309 3.80 7.72 11.52
C LEU A 309 4.42 6.41 11.02
N ARG A 310 3.69 5.71 10.16
CA ARG A 310 4.15 4.47 9.52
C ARG A 310 3.92 4.58 8.02
N PHE A 311 4.97 4.36 7.25
CA PHE A 311 4.94 4.45 5.79
C PHE A 311 5.36 3.11 5.20
N SER A 312 4.71 2.67 4.13
CA SER A 312 5.16 1.45 3.45
C SER A 312 6.51 1.69 2.77
N LEU A 313 7.33 0.64 2.62
CA LEU A 313 8.59 0.78 1.88
C LEU A 313 8.33 1.21 0.41
N VAL A 314 7.25 0.72 -0.19
CA VAL A 314 6.81 1.05 -1.55
C VAL A 314 6.50 2.54 -1.69
N GLU A 315 5.76 3.10 -0.74
CA GLU A 315 5.43 4.53 -0.67
C GLU A 315 6.71 5.37 -0.60
N LEU A 316 7.62 5.04 0.33
CA LEU A 316 8.88 5.76 0.51
C LEU A 316 9.76 5.71 -0.74
N LEU A 317 9.91 4.54 -1.36
CA LEU A 317 10.69 4.38 -2.60
C LEU A 317 10.06 5.13 -3.77
N THR A 318 8.73 5.11 -3.89
CA THR A 318 8.00 5.85 -4.93
C THR A 318 8.22 7.35 -4.78
N LEU A 319 8.10 7.89 -3.57
CA LEU A 319 8.36 9.30 -3.29
C LEU A 319 9.80 9.71 -3.59
N LEU A 320 10.79 8.88 -3.25
CA LEU A 320 12.20 9.13 -3.58
C LEU A 320 12.44 9.12 -5.10
N CYS A 321 11.82 8.20 -5.83
CA CYS A 321 11.89 8.16 -7.29
C CYS A 321 11.21 9.37 -7.94
N VAL A 322 10.04 9.79 -7.44
CA VAL A 322 9.36 11.02 -7.90
C VAL A 322 10.23 12.24 -7.62
N ALA A 323 10.81 12.36 -6.43
CA ALA A 323 11.71 13.46 -6.09
C ALA A 323 12.94 13.49 -7.00
N ALA A 324 13.53 12.32 -7.29
CA ALA A 324 14.65 12.21 -8.22
C ALA A 324 14.26 12.60 -9.66
N TRP A 325 13.08 12.19 -10.12
CA TRP A 325 12.59 12.55 -11.45
C TRP A 325 12.25 14.04 -11.58
N VAL A 326 11.54 14.62 -10.60
CA VAL A 326 11.23 16.06 -10.55
C VAL A 326 12.52 16.87 -10.58
N TRP A 327 13.54 16.44 -9.84
CA TRP A 327 14.87 17.04 -9.87
C TRP A 327 15.48 17.01 -11.28
N LEU A 328 15.50 15.84 -11.92
CA LEU A 328 16.05 15.67 -13.26
C LEU A 328 15.34 16.53 -14.30
N VAL A 329 14.00 16.57 -14.28
CA VAL A 329 13.21 17.42 -15.17
C VAL A 329 13.42 18.91 -14.86
N GLY A 330 13.35 19.31 -13.58
CA GLY A 330 13.53 20.69 -13.14
C GLY A 330 14.89 21.25 -13.51
N SER A 331 15.96 20.45 -13.38
CA SER A 331 17.31 20.86 -13.79
C SER A 331 17.42 21.18 -15.28
N ARG A 332 16.71 20.44 -16.15
CA ARG A 332 16.67 20.70 -17.60
C ARG A 332 15.86 21.94 -17.95
N ILE A 333 14.73 22.14 -17.27
CA ILE A 333 13.90 23.35 -17.42
C ILE A 333 14.73 24.57 -17.02
N LEU A 334 15.36 24.54 -15.85
CA LEU A 334 16.23 25.63 -15.37
C LEU A 334 17.41 25.88 -16.31
N GLY A 335 18.07 24.83 -16.79
CA GLY A 335 19.15 24.95 -17.78
C GLY A 335 18.68 25.56 -19.11
N ALA A 336 17.49 25.20 -19.59
CA ALA A 336 16.89 25.77 -20.80
C ALA A 336 16.50 27.25 -20.60
N LEU A 337 15.96 27.61 -19.44
CA LEU A 337 15.64 28.99 -19.07
C LEU A 337 16.91 29.84 -18.96
N HIS A 338 17.94 29.33 -18.29
CA HIS A 338 19.23 30.00 -18.14
C HIS A 338 19.90 30.24 -19.50
N ALA A 339 19.87 29.23 -20.38
CA ALA A 339 20.37 29.34 -21.75
C ALA A 339 19.42 30.10 -22.71
N ARG A 340 18.25 30.58 -22.23
CA ARG A 340 17.20 31.25 -23.00
C ARG A 340 16.77 30.49 -24.28
N ARG A 341 16.71 29.16 -24.23
CA ARG A 341 16.34 28.31 -25.37
C ARG A 341 14.91 27.76 -25.23
N LEU A 342 13.95 28.44 -25.88
CA LEU A 342 12.53 28.05 -25.86
C LEU A 342 12.28 26.65 -26.42
N ASP A 343 13.00 26.21 -27.45
CA ASP A 343 12.83 24.86 -28.02
C ASP A 343 13.19 23.76 -27.01
N ARG A 344 14.28 23.97 -26.25
CA ARG A 344 14.70 23.03 -25.20
C ARG A 344 13.73 23.02 -24.03
N LEU A 345 13.16 24.18 -23.68
CA LEU A 345 12.12 24.30 -22.66
C LEU A 345 10.85 23.56 -23.08
N HIS A 346 10.37 23.82 -24.29
CA HIS A 346 9.20 23.16 -24.86
C HIS A 346 9.39 21.64 -24.91
N ALA A 347 10.53 21.17 -25.43
CA ALA A 347 10.84 19.75 -25.48
C ALA A 347 10.89 19.11 -24.08
N ALA A 348 11.49 19.78 -23.09
CA ALA A 348 11.53 19.28 -21.71
C ALA A 348 10.12 19.15 -21.10
N LEU A 349 9.26 20.16 -21.30
CA LEU A 349 7.88 20.17 -20.80
C LEU A 349 7.02 19.11 -21.49
N VAL A 350 7.07 19.03 -22.82
CA VAL A 350 6.30 18.05 -23.60
C VAL A 350 6.72 16.63 -23.24
N ASN A 351 8.02 16.36 -23.17
CA ASN A 351 8.51 15.02 -22.80
C ASN A 351 8.08 14.62 -21.38
N ALA A 352 8.11 15.56 -20.42
CA ALA A 352 7.81 15.28 -19.03
C ALA A 352 6.31 15.22 -18.71
N LEU A 353 5.47 16.04 -19.37
CA LEU A 353 4.08 16.28 -18.96
C LEU A 353 3.03 15.86 -19.99
N TRP A 354 3.37 15.82 -21.29
CA TRP A 354 2.36 15.64 -22.33
C TRP A 354 1.99 14.16 -22.55
N PRO A 355 0.72 13.75 -22.44
CA PRO A 355 0.26 12.36 -22.68
C PRO A 355 0.61 11.88 -24.10
N ARG A 356 1.10 10.63 -24.24
CA ARG A 356 1.49 10.09 -25.56
C ARG A 356 0.39 9.30 -26.26
N ASP A 357 -0.54 8.73 -25.50
CA ASP A 357 -1.60 7.87 -26.04
C ASP A 357 -2.85 7.87 -25.15
N ALA A 358 -3.84 7.07 -25.55
CA ALA A 358 -5.12 6.95 -24.86
C ALA A 358 -4.99 6.34 -23.45
N LEU A 359 -3.97 5.51 -23.18
CA LEU A 359 -3.74 4.96 -21.84
C LEU A 359 -3.29 6.08 -20.90
N ASP A 360 -2.33 6.91 -21.31
CA ASP A 360 -1.88 8.06 -20.50
C ASP A 360 -3.04 8.99 -20.13
N TRP A 361 -3.91 9.32 -21.10
CA TRP A 361 -5.11 10.13 -20.84
C TRP A 361 -6.07 9.46 -19.87
N SER A 362 -6.30 8.15 -20.00
CA SER A 362 -7.17 7.41 -19.09
C SER A 362 -6.63 7.39 -17.65
N MET A 363 -5.30 7.37 -17.45
CA MET A 363 -4.69 7.42 -16.12
C MET A 363 -4.80 8.81 -15.49
N ILE A 364 -4.64 9.87 -16.28
CA ILE A 364 -4.83 11.26 -15.80
C ILE A 364 -6.28 11.50 -15.42
N PHE A 365 -7.23 11.04 -16.25
CA PHE A 365 -8.64 11.16 -15.94
C PHE A 365 -9.01 10.37 -14.68
N PHE A 366 -8.50 9.14 -14.55
CA PHE A 366 -8.69 8.32 -13.34
C PHE A 366 -8.13 9.00 -12.09
N LEU A 367 -6.93 9.58 -12.17
CA LEU A 367 -6.30 10.30 -11.07
C LEU A 367 -7.12 11.52 -10.66
N GLY A 368 -7.57 12.32 -11.64
CA GLY A 368 -8.39 13.51 -11.40
C GLY A 368 -9.73 13.15 -10.76
N LEU A 369 -10.44 12.17 -11.31
CA LEU A 369 -11.71 11.69 -10.75
C LEU A 369 -11.53 11.17 -9.31
N SER A 370 -10.47 10.40 -9.09
CA SER A 370 -10.14 9.85 -7.77
C SER A 370 -9.76 10.93 -6.75
N ALA A 371 -9.10 12.01 -7.18
CA ALA A 371 -8.75 13.15 -6.31
C ALA A 371 -9.97 13.96 -5.86
N VAL A 372 -11.02 14.00 -6.70
CA VAL A 372 -12.27 14.71 -6.41
C VAL A 372 -13.20 13.85 -5.53
N SER A 373 -13.14 12.51 -5.66
CA SER A 373 -14.01 11.58 -4.92
C SER A 373 -14.09 11.73 -3.39
N PRO A 374 -13.03 12.16 -2.65
CA PRO A 374 -13.11 12.32 -1.20
C PRO A 374 -14.01 13.49 -0.77
N LEU A 375 -14.31 14.45 -1.65
CA LEU A 375 -15.09 15.65 -1.33
C LEU A 375 -16.53 15.34 -0.89
N TRP A 376 -17.07 14.18 -1.25
CA TRP A 376 -18.40 13.71 -0.85
C TRP A 376 -18.37 12.35 -0.15
N ALA A 377 -17.19 11.87 0.24
CA ALA A 377 -17.04 10.64 0.99
C ALA A 377 -17.60 10.80 2.41
N SER A 378 -18.36 9.80 2.88
CA SER A 378 -18.87 9.77 4.26
C SER A 378 -17.75 9.77 5.30
N VAL A 379 -16.63 9.13 4.98
CA VAL A 379 -15.41 9.06 5.80
C VAL A 379 -14.23 9.59 5.00
N PHE A 380 -13.99 10.90 5.09
CA PHE A 380 -12.95 11.60 4.33
C PHE A 380 -11.54 11.01 4.55
N GLY A 381 -11.17 10.74 5.81
CA GLY A 381 -9.81 10.29 6.15
C GLY A 381 -9.43 8.97 5.48
N VAL A 382 -10.41 8.10 5.28
CA VAL A 382 -10.22 6.78 4.66
C VAL A 382 -10.16 6.91 3.14
N ALA A 383 -11.04 7.73 2.55
CA ALA A 383 -10.99 8.07 1.12
C ALA A 383 -9.68 8.76 0.72
N ALA A 384 -9.20 9.71 1.53
CA ALA A 384 -7.94 10.40 1.28
C ALA A 384 -6.73 9.46 1.36
N ARG A 385 -6.76 8.49 2.28
CA ARG A 385 -5.73 7.46 2.38
C ARG A 385 -5.74 6.55 1.15
N GLU A 386 -6.91 6.04 0.76
CA GLU A 386 -7.06 5.18 -0.42
C GLU A 386 -6.62 5.91 -1.70
N PHE A 387 -7.05 7.17 -1.87
CA PHE A 387 -6.58 8.02 -2.97
C PHE A 387 -5.05 8.08 -3.02
N ARG A 388 -4.39 8.36 -1.89
CA ARG A 388 -2.94 8.50 -1.83
C ARG A 388 -2.22 7.20 -2.20
N VAL A 389 -2.55 6.10 -1.52
CA VAL A 389 -1.75 4.87 -1.56
C VAL A 389 -2.16 3.89 -2.65
N VAL A 390 -3.42 3.95 -3.12
CA VAL A 390 -3.97 3.01 -4.11
C VAL A 390 -4.17 3.66 -5.49
N VAL A 391 -4.26 5.00 -5.57
CA VAL A 391 -4.41 5.70 -6.85
C VAL A 391 -3.19 6.56 -7.18
N LEU A 392 -2.90 7.58 -6.37
CA LEU A 392 -1.87 8.58 -6.66
C LEU A 392 -0.48 7.94 -6.81
N GLU A 393 -0.04 7.18 -5.80
CA GLU A 393 1.28 6.53 -5.83
C GLU A 393 1.45 5.55 -7.02
N PRO A 394 0.53 4.61 -7.28
CA PRO A 394 0.62 3.75 -8.46
C PRO A 394 0.56 4.50 -9.80
N VAL A 395 -0.25 5.56 -9.92
CA VAL A 395 -0.31 6.38 -11.17
C VAL A 395 0.98 7.18 -11.35
N LEU A 396 1.58 7.70 -10.28
CA LEU A 396 2.91 8.31 -10.34
C LEU A 396 3.95 7.29 -10.79
N PHE A 397 3.89 6.06 -10.28
CA PHE A 397 4.76 4.98 -10.75
C PHE A 397 4.55 4.65 -12.24
N TYR A 398 3.30 4.52 -12.71
CA TYR A 398 2.97 4.39 -14.14
C TYR A 398 3.65 5.50 -14.96
N TRP A 399 3.50 6.75 -14.51
CA TRP A 399 4.07 7.91 -15.19
C TRP A 399 5.59 7.84 -15.25
N LEU A 400 6.26 7.52 -14.14
CA LEU A 400 7.72 7.40 -14.10
C LEU A 400 8.24 6.31 -15.06
N VAL A 401 7.58 5.16 -15.13
CA VAL A 401 7.92 4.08 -16.08
C VAL A 401 7.83 4.59 -17.53
N ARG A 402 6.77 5.32 -17.86
CA ARG A 402 6.53 5.88 -19.20
C ARG A 402 7.52 6.99 -19.60
N ARG A 403 8.00 7.77 -18.62
CA ARG A 403 8.78 9.00 -18.89
C ARG A 403 10.29 8.84 -18.75
N TRP A 404 10.76 7.99 -17.85
CA TRP A 404 12.20 7.80 -17.63
C TRP A 404 12.96 7.35 -18.88
N ALA A 405 12.36 6.55 -19.76
CA ALA A 405 13.02 6.02 -20.95
C ALA A 405 13.46 7.11 -21.96
N VAL A 406 12.74 8.23 -22.03
CA VAL A 406 13.11 9.39 -22.88
C VAL A 406 14.25 10.18 -22.25
N ASP A 407 14.40 10.09 -20.94
CA ASP A 407 15.44 10.79 -20.22
C ASP A 407 16.80 10.16 -20.40
N ALA A 408 16.90 8.82 -20.45
CA ALA A 408 18.17 8.08 -20.55
C ALA A 408 19.01 8.40 -21.82
N GLY A 409 18.37 8.79 -22.92
CA GLY A 409 19.05 9.14 -24.18
C GLY A 409 19.49 10.62 -24.31
N SER A 410 19.14 11.47 -23.34
CA SER A 410 19.34 12.93 -23.42
C SER A 410 19.90 13.53 -22.12
N GLN A 411 20.59 12.73 -21.30
CA GLN A 411 21.04 13.14 -19.96
C GLN A 411 22.23 14.10 -20.01
N TRP A 412 21.91 15.35 -20.32
CA TRP A 412 22.62 16.63 -20.14
C TRP A 412 23.29 17.23 -21.39
N PRO A 413 23.27 18.57 -21.53
CA PRO A 413 23.98 19.24 -22.61
C PRO A 413 25.46 18.96 -22.44
N GLU A 414 26.10 18.47 -23.51
CA GLU A 414 27.55 18.52 -23.63
C GLU A 414 27.98 19.93 -23.23
N SER A 415 28.77 20.02 -22.16
CA SER A 415 29.44 21.24 -21.76
C SER A 415 30.28 21.67 -22.94
N GLY A 416 29.79 22.64 -23.70
CA GLY A 416 30.62 23.37 -24.64
C GLY A 416 31.63 24.15 -23.83
N GLU A 417 32.90 23.71 -23.88
CA GLU A 417 34.10 24.53 -23.77
C GLU A 417 35.33 23.66 -24.04
N GLY A 418 36.13 24.05 -25.02
CA GLY A 418 37.44 23.43 -25.29
C GLY A 418 37.71 22.99 -26.73
N GLN A 419 37.20 23.67 -27.76
CA GLN A 419 37.83 23.59 -29.09
C GLN A 419 39.17 24.34 -29.01
N ALA A 420 40.25 23.61 -28.71
CA ALA A 420 41.60 24.11 -28.94
C ALA A 420 41.91 24.01 -30.44
N PRO A 421 42.22 25.12 -31.14
CA PRO A 421 42.59 25.07 -32.54
C PRO A 421 44.06 24.68 -32.66
N GLY A 422 44.31 23.57 -33.37
CA GLY A 422 45.63 23.29 -33.96
C GLY A 422 46.28 21.99 -33.50
N ALA A 423 46.08 20.93 -34.28
CA ALA A 423 47.14 20.01 -34.66
C ALA A 423 46.73 19.29 -35.95
N ARG A 424 47.39 19.64 -37.06
CA ARG A 424 47.48 18.77 -38.24
C ARG A 424 48.27 17.53 -37.83
N GLY A 425 47.79 16.34 -38.14
CA GLY A 425 48.58 15.12 -37.96
C GLY A 425 47.77 13.83 -38.10
N GLU A 426 47.92 13.22 -39.27
CA GLU A 426 47.89 11.77 -39.51
C GLU A 426 46.56 10.98 -39.36
N GLN A 427 46.02 10.65 -40.54
CA GLN A 427 45.20 9.46 -40.76
C GLN A 427 45.96 8.20 -40.32
N ILE A 428 45.58 7.61 -39.20
CA ILE A 428 45.84 6.20 -38.91
C ILE A 428 44.56 5.43 -39.23
N ARG A 429 44.56 4.75 -40.38
CA ARG A 429 43.68 3.62 -40.67
C ARG A 429 43.96 2.53 -39.64
N ASN A 430 42.98 2.21 -38.80
CA ASN A 430 42.93 0.93 -38.10
C ASN A 430 41.74 0.15 -38.62
N ASP A 431 42.02 -0.74 -39.57
CA ASP A 431 41.14 -1.83 -39.95
C ASP A 431 41.07 -2.80 -38.77
N SER A 432 39.88 -2.97 -38.20
CA SER A 432 39.55 -4.08 -37.32
C SER A 432 38.16 -4.59 -37.70
N PRO A 433 37.98 -5.92 -37.84
CA PRO A 433 36.80 -6.49 -38.48
C PRO A 433 35.55 -6.23 -37.63
N ALA A 434 34.58 -5.56 -38.25
CA ALA A 434 33.26 -5.31 -37.72
C ALA A 434 32.58 -6.62 -37.30
N THR A 435 32.60 -6.91 -36.00
CA THR A 435 31.65 -7.82 -35.35
C THR A 435 30.65 -7.01 -34.52
N SER A 436 30.15 -5.92 -35.09
CA SER A 436 28.99 -5.20 -34.56
C SER A 436 27.72 -5.85 -35.08
N GLY A 437 27.33 -6.96 -34.45
CA GLY A 437 25.93 -7.38 -34.51
C GLY A 437 25.03 -6.25 -33.97
N PRO A 438 23.80 -6.07 -34.49
CA PRO A 438 22.94 -4.98 -34.06
C PRO A 438 22.67 -5.10 -32.56
N GLN A 439 23.22 -4.17 -31.77
CA GLN A 439 22.85 -4.06 -30.37
C GLN A 439 21.35 -3.73 -30.28
N PRO A 440 20.56 -4.50 -29.52
CA PRO A 440 19.16 -4.16 -29.32
C PRO A 440 19.08 -2.79 -28.65
N SER A 441 18.18 -1.94 -29.15
CA SER A 441 17.94 -0.60 -28.61
C SER A 441 17.81 -0.64 -27.08
N SER A 442 18.57 0.23 -26.41
CA SER A 442 18.83 0.26 -24.97
C SER A 442 17.59 0.34 -24.05
N GLY A 443 16.40 0.62 -24.58
CA GLY A 443 15.16 0.78 -23.82
C GLY A 443 14.58 -0.51 -23.22
N TRP A 444 14.64 -1.65 -23.94
CA TRP A 444 13.95 -2.88 -23.52
C TRP A 444 14.64 -3.59 -22.35
N CYS A 445 15.96 -3.47 -22.22
CA CYS A 445 16.71 -4.08 -21.10
C CYS A 445 16.23 -3.56 -19.73
N ILE A 446 15.77 -2.30 -19.67
CA ILE A 446 15.33 -1.65 -18.44
C ILE A 446 13.90 -2.06 -18.06
N GLN A 447 12.96 -2.03 -19.00
CA GLN A 447 11.58 -2.50 -18.78
C GLN A 447 11.55 -3.94 -18.30
N LEU A 448 12.39 -4.79 -18.92
CA LEU A 448 12.58 -6.17 -18.51
C LEU A 448 13.13 -6.32 -17.09
N ARG A 449 13.91 -5.35 -16.59
CA ARG A 449 14.38 -5.34 -15.19
C ARG A 449 13.23 -5.11 -14.20
N LEU A 450 12.24 -4.29 -14.55
CA LEU A 450 11.05 -4.10 -13.71
C LEU A 450 10.25 -5.40 -13.61
N VAL A 451 10.15 -6.14 -14.71
CA VAL A 451 9.53 -7.47 -14.72
C VAL A 451 10.35 -8.46 -13.89
N ASP A 452 11.68 -8.44 -14.02
CA ASP A 452 12.57 -9.28 -13.19
C ASP A 452 12.36 -8.99 -11.70
N ALA A 453 12.22 -7.73 -11.31
CA ALA A 453 11.98 -7.32 -9.93
C ALA A 453 10.61 -7.78 -9.40
N LEU A 454 9.55 -7.66 -10.21
CA LEU A 454 8.23 -8.20 -9.88
C LEU A 454 8.28 -9.73 -9.69
N VAL A 455 8.93 -10.44 -10.62
CA VAL A 455 9.11 -11.91 -10.54
C VAL A 455 9.90 -12.30 -9.29
N LEU A 456 10.98 -11.57 -8.97
CA LEU A 456 11.76 -11.79 -7.77
C LEU A 456 10.91 -11.57 -6.51
N GLY A 457 10.15 -10.48 -6.44
CA GLY A 457 9.24 -10.20 -5.32
C GLY A 457 8.20 -11.30 -5.11
N ALA A 458 7.57 -11.77 -6.20
CA ALA A 458 6.63 -12.89 -6.14
C ALA A 458 7.28 -14.20 -5.70
N THR A 459 8.49 -14.47 -6.19
CA THR A 459 9.25 -15.66 -5.78
C THR A 459 9.61 -15.60 -4.29
N LEU A 460 10.04 -14.45 -3.79
CA LEU A 460 10.37 -14.27 -2.37
C LEU A 460 9.15 -14.45 -1.47
N VAL A 461 8.00 -13.87 -1.83
CA VAL A 461 6.76 -14.06 -1.06
C VAL A 461 6.25 -15.50 -1.13
N ALA A 462 6.36 -16.15 -2.28
CA ALA A 462 6.02 -17.56 -2.43
C ALA A 462 6.92 -18.45 -1.56
N LEU A 463 8.24 -18.26 -1.59
CA LEU A 463 9.19 -18.99 -0.75
C LEU A 463 8.95 -18.74 0.75
N TYR A 464 8.71 -17.48 1.14
CA TYR A 464 8.37 -17.14 2.52
C TYR A 464 7.09 -17.85 2.98
N GLY A 465 6.03 -17.81 2.17
CA GLY A 465 4.80 -18.51 2.50
C GLY A 465 4.97 -20.05 2.55
N LEU A 466 5.76 -20.62 1.63
CA LEU A 466 6.05 -22.06 1.64
C LEU A 466 6.83 -22.44 2.90
N SER A 467 7.76 -21.60 3.34
CA SER A 467 8.47 -21.79 4.60
C SER A 467 7.53 -21.73 5.80
N GLN A 468 6.55 -20.82 5.82
CA GLN A 468 5.53 -20.77 6.88
C GLN A 468 4.67 -22.05 6.89
N TRP A 469 4.29 -22.53 5.70
CA TRP A 469 3.49 -23.75 5.55
C TRP A 469 4.25 -25.01 5.98
N LEU A 470 5.55 -25.11 5.69
CA LEU A 470 6.37 -26.25 6.06
C LEU A 470 6.81 -26.25 7.53
N PHE A 471 7.23 -25.10 8.06
CA PHE A 471 8.03 -25.06 9.30
C PHE A 471 7.38 -24.33 10.49
N THR A 472 6.55 -23.31 10.26
CA THR A 472 6.08 -22.44 11.37
C THR A 472 4.62 -22.65 11.75
N GLY A 473 3.82 -23.27 10.87
CA GLY A 473 2.38 -23.41 11.11
C GLY A 473 1.59 -22.11 10.95
N ASP A 474 2.23 -21.00 10.54
CA ASP A 474 1.59 -19.70 10.31
C ASP A 474 0.80 -19.71 8.99
N VAL A 475 -0.30 -20.45 9.00
CA VAL A 475 -1.20 -20.70 7.88
C VAL A 475 -2.64 -20.57 8.34
N ILE A 476 -3.55 -20.37 7.39
CA ILE A 476 -4.99 -20.39 7.69
C ILE A 476 -5.45 -21.84 7.54
N ALA A 477 -5.55 -22.54 8.67
CA ALA A 477 -6.15 -23.87 8.74
C ALA A 477 -7.67 -23.71 8.86
N ALA A 478 -8.39 -23.89 7.76
CA ALA A 478 -9.84 -23.76 7.70
C ALA A 478 -10.42 -24.74 6.67
N GLU A 479 -11.67 -25.17 6.88
CA GLU A 479 -12.43 -25.98 5.91
C GLU A 479 -11.70 -27.28 5.51
N GLY A 480 -10.91 -27.85 6.43
CA GLY A 480 -10.17 -29.11 6.22
C GLY A 480 -8.84 -29.00 5.46
N VAL A 481 -8.33 -27.79 5.18
CA VAL A 481 -7.03 -27.58 4.52
C VAL A 481 -6.16 -26.52 5.21
N ARG A 482 -4.84 -26.63 5.02
CA ARG A 482 -3.84 -25.64 5.48
C ARG A 482 -3.49 -24.68 4.34
N ARG A 483 -3.94 -23.43 4.44
CA ARG A 483 -3.83 -22.43 3.36
C ARG A 483 -2.70 -21.44 3.60
N ILE A 484 -1.81 -21.31 2.62
CA ILE A 484 -0.69 -20.37 2.64
C ILE A 484 -1.17 -18.92 2.47
N ARG A 485 -0.66 -18.00 3.30
CA ARG A 485 -0.96 -16.56 3.23
C ARG A 485 0.26 -15.67 2.98
N GLY A 486 1.47 -16.19 3.22
CA GLY A 486 2.70 -15.42 3.02
C GLY A 486 2.72 -14.16 3.90
N VAL A 487 3.07 -13.03 3.29
CA VAL A 487 3.10 -11.71 3.95
C VAL A 487 1.72 -11.05 4.06
N TYR A 488 0.67 -11.69 3.53
CA TYR A 488 -0.68 -11.13 3.48
C TYR A 488 -1.57 -11.60 4.62
N ALA A 489 -2.67 -10.88 4.82
CA ALA A 489 -3.68 -11.23 5.82
C ALA A 489 -4.58 -12.40 5.37
N SER A 490 -4.68 -12.70 4.07
CA SER A 490 -5.52 -13.78 3.56
C SER A 490 -4.86 -14.56 2.42
N PRO A 491 -5.20 -15.86 2.24
CA PRO A 491 -4.66 -16.67 1.14
C PRO A 491 -5.20 -16.20 -0.21
N ASN A 492 -6.39 -15.61 -0.24
CA ASN A 492 -6.99 -15.07 -1.46
C ASN A 492 -6.21 -13.85 -1.97
N HIS A 493 -5.73 -12.97 -1.07
CA HIS A 493 -4.87 -11.85 -1.46
C HIS A 493 -3.56 -12.35 -2.07
N LEU A 494 -2.89 -13.33 -1.41
CA LEU A 494 -1.69 -13.95 -1.98
C LEU A 494 -1.97 -14.52 -3.38
N ALA A 495 -3.09 -15.22 -3.56
CA ALA A 495 -3.47 -15.78 -4.85
C ALA A 495 -3.69 -14.68 -5.91
N LEU A 496 -4.39 -13.60 -5.56
CA LEU A 496 -4.63 -12.45 -6.45
C LEU A 496 -3.33 -11.84 -6.96
N PHE A 497 -2.30 -11.76 -6.12
CA PHE A 497 -0.98 -11.24 -6.49
C PHE A 497 -0.18 -12.24 -7.35
N LEU A 498 -0.02 -13.50 -6.91
CA LEU A 498 0.78 -14.49 -7.63
C LEU A 498 0.19 -14.82 -9.00
N GLU A 499 -1.13 -14.82 -9.13
CA GLU A 499 -1.84 -15.00 -10.40
C GLU A 499 -1.41 -13.98 -11.46
N ARG A 500 -0.96 -12.78 -11.07
CA ARG A 500 -0.52 -11.74 -12.02
C ARG A 500 0.80 -12.05 -12.66
N VAL A 501 1.60 -12.84 -11.96
CA VAL A 501 2.98 -13.14 -12.30
C VAL A 501 3.07 -14.48 -13.04
N VAL A 502 2.23 -15.46 -12.70
CA VAL A 502 2.24 -16.79 -13.33
C VAL A 502 2.12 -16.75 -14.87
N PRO A 503 1.18 -16.01 -15.49
CA PRO A 503 1.08 -15.93 -16.95
C PRO A 503 2.33 -15.31 -17.60
N VAL A 504 2.96 -14.34 -16.93
CA VAL A 504 4.22 -13.72 -17.38
C VAL A 504 5.35 -14.76 -17.34
N LEU A 505 5.48 -15.50 -16.25
CA LEU A 505 6.46 -16.59 -16.14
C LEU A 505 6.27 -17.64 -17.25
N VAL A 506 5.04 -18.11 -17.45
CA VAL A 506 4.72 -19.11 -18.46
C VAL A 506 5.05 -18.61 -19.86
N ALA A 507 4.67 -17.38 -20.21
CA ALA A 507 4.91 -16.82 -21.55
C ALA A 507 6.40 -16.78 -21.92
N PHE A 508 7.29 -16.47 -20.97
CA PHE A 508 8.74 -16.48 -21.16
C PHE A 508 9.36 -17.88 -21.18
N VAL A 509 8.69 -18.87 -20.57
CA VAL A 509 9.15 -20.27 -20.53
C VAL A 509 8.79 -21.02 -21.82
N LEU A 510 7.69 -20.68 -22.49
CA LEU A 510 7.23 -21.34 -23.73
C LEU A 510 8.28 -21.45 -24.86
N PRO A 511 9.11 -20.42 -25.13
CA PRO A 511 10.15 -20.51 -26.15
C PRO A 511 11.18 -21.64 -25.90
N LEU A 512 11.37 -22.11 -24.67
CA LEU A 512 12.27 -23.23 -24.36
C LEU A 512 11.81 -24.56 -24.99
N PHE A 513 10.51 -24.71 -25.23
CA PHE A 513 9.89 -25.93 -25.75
C PHE A 513 9.57 -25.86 -27.25
N SER A 514 9.86 -24.73 -27.88
CA SER A 514 9.68 -24.48 -29.31
C SER A 514 10.95 -24.87 -30.11
N LEU A 515 10.78 -25.38 -31.34
CA LEU A 515 11.87 -25.89 -32.20
C LEU A 515 12.97 -24.82 -32.50
N PRO A 516 14.18 -25.22 -32.92
CA PRO A 516 15.43 -24.43 -32.84
C PRO A 516 15.47 -23.08 -33.57
N ALA A 517 14.52 -22.77 -34.46
CA ALA A 517 14.59 -21.66 -35.41
C ALA A 517 14.46 -20.24 -34.81
N ARG A 518 14.26 -20.09 -33.50
CA ARG A 518 14.13 -18.77 -32.83
C ARG A 518 15.08 -18.57 -31.64
N ARG A 519 16.24 -19.25 -31.64
CA ARG A 519 17.25 -19.09 -30.58
C ARG A 519 18.05 -17.79 -30.74
N GLY A 520 17.54 -16.71 -30.18
CA GLY A 520 18.38 -15.58 -29.75
C GLY A 520 18.98 -15.90 -28.37
N GLY A 521 20.31 -15.83 -28.23
CA GLY A 521 21.04 -16.30 -27.03
C GLY A 521 20.65 -15.66 -25.69
N GLY A 522 19.96 -14.51 -25.68
CA GLY A 522 19.55 -13.81 -24.44
C GLY A 522 18.28 -14.35 -23.77
N ILE A 523 17.33 -14.91 -24.52
CA ILE A 523 16.04 -15.36 -23.96
C ILE A 523 16.19 -16.63 -23.12
N THR A 524 17.15 -17.49 -23.45
CA THR A 524 17.33 -18.81 -22.83
C THR A 524 17.71 -18.72 -21.36
N ARG A 525 18.57 -17.77 -20.96
CA ARG A 525 18.90 -17.58 -19.54
C ARG A 525 17.71 -17.10 -18.73
N ARG A 526 17.01 -16.06 -19.20
CA ARG A 526 15.82 -15.52 -18.51
C ARG A 526 14.71 -16.56 -18.42
N ALA A 527 14.45 -17.28 -19.50
CA ALA A 527 13.46 -18.34 -19.53
C ALA A 527 13.77 -19.46 -18.52
N ARG A 528 15.04 -19.85 -18.33
CA ARG A 528 15.44 -20.81 -17.29
C ARG A 528 15.22 -20.28 -15.88
N LEU A 529 15.57 -19.02 -15.63
CA LEU A 529 15.34 -18.38 -14.33
C LEU A 529 13.84 -18.26 -14.02
N TYR A 530 13.03 -17.93 -15.03
CA TYR A 530 11.58 -17.85 -14.88
C TYR A 530 10.94 -19.24 -14.73
N ALA A 531 11.49 -20.27 -15.37
CA ALA A 531 11.08 -21.66 -15.13
C ALA A 531 11.36 -22.06 -13.68
N LEU A 532 12.52 -21.69 -13.13
CA LEU A 532 12.85 -21.94 -11.72
C LEU A 532 11.93 -21.17 -10.77
N ALA A 533 11.63 -19.90 -11.07
CA ALA A 533 10.71 -19.07 -10.29
C ALA A 533 9.24 -19.56 -10.35
N LEU A 534 8.83 -20.17 -11.46
CA LEU A 534 7.48 -20.71 -11.64
C LEU A 534 7.17 -21.85 -10.67
N ILE A 535 8.17 -22.62 -10.23
CA ILE A 535 7.98 -23.75 -9.32
C ILE A 535 7.45 -23.29 -7.96
N PRO A 536 8.17 -22.49 -7.15
CA PRO A 536 7.68 -22.04 -5.85
C PRO A 536 6.45 -21.13 -6.01
N THR A 537 6.40 -20.28 -7.04
CA THR A 537 5.27 -19.38 -7.29
C THR A 537 3.98 -20.16 -7.60
N GLY A 538 4.05 -21.16 -8.48
CA GLY A 538 2.92 -22.01 -8.84
C GLY A 538 2.47 -22.90 -7.68
N LEU A 539 3.42 -23.47 -6.93
CA LEU A 539 3.10 -24.29 -5.75
C LEU A 539 2.45 -23.46 -4.64
N ALA A 540 3.00 -22.27 -4.34
CA ALA A 540 2.40 -21.36 -3.38
C ALA A 540 1.00 -20.95 -3.80
N LEU A 541 0.79 -20.57 -5.07
CA LEU A 541 -0.54 -20.23 -5.59
C LEU A 541 -1.52 -21.42 -5.46
N PHE A 542 -1.10 -22.65 -5.78
CA PHE A 542 -1.94 -23.84 -5.59
C PHE A 542 -2.36 -24.03 -4.12
N LEU A 543 -1.41 -23.92 -3.19
CA LEU A 543 -1.64 -24.08 -1.75
C LEU A 543 -2.44 -22.93 -1.11
N THR A 544 -2.80 -21.87 -1.85
CA THR A 544 -3.76 -20.85 -1.36
C THR A 544 -5.18 -21.41 -1.27
N PHE A 545 -5.49 -22.45 -2.06
CA PHE A 545 -6.84 -22.97 -2.28
C PHE A 545 -7.85 -21.85 -2.61
N SER A 546 -7.40 -20.82 -3.34
CA SER A 546 -8.26 -19.73 -3.82
C SER A 546 -9.08 -20.20 -5.01
N ARG A 547 -10.41 -20.23 -4.85
CA ARG A 547 -11.35 -20.63 -5.91
C ARG A 547 -11.25 -19.74 -7.14
N GLY A 548 -11.18 -18.43 -6.92
CA GLY A 548 -11.14 -17.48 -8.03
C GLY A 548 -9.86 -17.62 -8.85
N ALA A 549 -8.72 -17.86 -8.20
CA ALA A 549 -7.46 -18.08 -8.91
C ALA A 549 -7.44 -19.43 -9.65
N LEU A 550 -7.83 -20.52 -8.98
CA LEU A 550 -7.76 -21.88 -9.53
C LEU A 550 -8.79 -22.16 -10.63
N LEU A 551 -9.98 -21.55 -10.57
CA LEU A 551 -11.06 -21.84 -11.51
C LEU A 551 -11.28 -20.77 -12.58
N LEU A 552 -10.96 -19.50 -12.31
CA LEU A 552 -11.22 -18.41 -13.24
C LEU A 552 -9.93 -17.73 -13.70
N GLY A 553 -9.21 -17.11 -12.78
CA GLY A 553 -8.08 -16.23 -13.07
C GLY A 553 -6.93 -16.89 -13.83
N VAL A 554 -6.27 -17.87 -13.21
CA VAL A 554 -5.15 -18.61 -13.84
C VAL A 554 -5.61 -19.37 -15.09
N PRO A 555 -6.72 -20.15 -15.06
CA PRO A 555 -7.21 -20.80 -16.27
C PRO A 555 -7.48 -19.84 -17.43
N ALA A 556 -8.16 -18.71 -17.19
CA ALA A 556 -8.47 -17.75 -18.27
C ALA A 556 -7.19 -17.15 -18.88
N GLY A 557 -6.24 -16.74 -18.05
CA GLY A 557 -4.94 -16.23 -18.51
C GLY A 557 -4.15 -17.27 -19.30
N LEU A 558 -4.03 -18.50 -18.79
CA LEU A 558 -3.28 -19.56 -19.48
C LEU A 558 -3.98 -20.07 -20.74
N LEU A 559 -5.32 -20.17 -20.75
CA LEU A 559 -6.07 -20.50 -21.95
C LEU A 559 -5.98 -19.41 -23.02
N PHE A 560 -5.87 -18.13 -22.63
CA PHE A 560 -5.54 -17.06 -23.56
C PHE A 560 -4.17 -17.27 -24.22
N ILE A 561 -3.15 -17.65 -23.43
CA ILE A 561 -1.82 -18.02 -23.96
C ILE A 561 -1.96 -19.21 -24.94
N ALA A 562 -2.71 -20.25 -24.57
CA ALA A 562 -2.91 -21.44 -25.39
C ALA A 562 -3.64 -21.13 -26.71
N TRP A 563 -4.65 -20.26 -26.67
CA TRP A 563 -5.41 -19.82 -27.84
C TRP A 563 -4.53 -19.03 -28.82
N ARG A 564 -3.67 -18.15 -28.27
CA ARG A 564 -2.83 -17.25 -29.06
C ARG A 564 -1.49 -17.83 -29.50
N SER A 565 -1.03 -18.90 -28.86
CA SER A 565 0.23 -19.55 -29.19
C SER A 565 -0.01 -20.75 -30.12
N PRO A 566 0.43 -20.71 -31.39
CA PRO A 566 0.32 -21.87 -32.27
C PRO A 566 1.22 -23.04 -31.81
N GLY A 567 0.90 -24.26 -32.22
CA GLY A 567 1.73 -25.45 -31.99
C GLY A 567 1.52 -26.12 -30.63
N ARG A 568 2.63 -26.56 -30.00
CA ARG A 568 2.60 -27.34 -28.74
C ARG A 568 1.90 -26.65 -27.57
N PRO A 569 2.08 -25.34 -27.29
CA PRO A 569 1.44 -24.68 -26.14
C PRO A 569 -0.09 -24.80 -26.14
N ARG A 570 -0.73 -24.76 -27.33
CA ARG A 570 -2.18 -24.94 -27.50
C ARG A 570 -2.71 -26.28 -27.00
N ARG A 571 -1.85 -27.31 -26.93
CA ARG A 571 -2.18 -28.65 -26.41
C ARG A 571 -1.67 -28.87 -24.99
N VAL A 572 -0.46 -28.41 -24.68
CA VAL A 572 0.19 -28.65 -23.37
C VAL A 572 -0.49 -27.87 -22.25
N ILE A 573 -0.91 -26.63 -22.49
CA ILE A 573 -1.50 -25.79 -21.44
C ILE A 573 -2.82 -26.36 -20.90
N PRO A 574 -3.81 -26.75 -21.75
CA PRO A 574 -5.02 -27.41 -21.26
C PRO A 574 -4.75 -28.70 -20.49
N ILE A 575 -3.76 -29.50 -20.93
CA ILE A 575 -3.36 -30.73 -20.23
C ILE A 575 -2.77 -30.39 -18.87
N ALA A 576 -1.86 -29.40 -18.79
CA ALA A 576 -1.26 -28.97 -17.54
C ALA A 576 -2.31 -28.42 -16.55
N LEU A 577 -3.28 -27.64 -17.02
CA LEU A 577 -4.42 -27.19 -16.22
C LEU A 577 -5.25 -28.37 -15.71
N SER A 578 -5.50 -29.37 -16.56
CA SER A 578 -6.21 -30.59 -16.16
C SER A 578 -5.44 -31.35 -15.07
N VAL A 579 -4.11 -31.45 -15.18
CA VAL A 579 -3.26 -32.07 -14.15
C VAL A 579 -3.33 -31.29 -12.83
N VAL A 580 -3.31 -29.95 -12.86
CA VAL A 580 -3.46 -29.12 -11.66
C VAL A 580 -4.83 -29.32 -11.00
N LEU A 581 -5.91 -29.43 -11.80
CA LEU A 581 -7.23 -29.75 -11.28
C LEU A 581 -7.30 -31.17 -10.69
N LEU A 582 -6.68 -32.16 -11.33
CA LEU A 582 -6.57 -33.53 -10.81
C LEU A 582 -5.74 -33.58 -9.52
N ALA A 583 -4.77 -32.69 -9.34
CA ALA A 583 -4.00 -32.58 -8.09
C ALA A 583 -4.87 -32.13 -6.89
N LEU A 584 -6.11 -31.68 -7.11
CA LEU A 584 -7.08 -31.43 -6.03
C LEU A 584 -7.78 -32.69 -5.54
N LEU A 585 -7.71 -33.82 -6.27
CA LEU A 585 -8.39 -35.07 -5.92
C LEU A 585 -8.03 -35.61 -4.53
N PRO A 586 -6.76 -35.61 -4.07
CA PRO A 586 -6.40 -36.02 -2.72
C PRO A 586 -7.09 -35.19 -1.62
N PHE A 587 -7.54 -33.98 -1.95
CA PHE A 587 -8.21 -33.06 -1.05
C PHE A 587 -9.74 -33.07 -1.22
N ALA A 588 -10.30 -33.88 -2.13
CA ALA A 588 -11.73 -33.87 -2.47
C ALA A 588 -12.66 -34.15 -1.28
N GLY A 589 -12.17 -34.84 -0.24
CA GLY A 589 -12.91 -35.08 1.01
C GLY A 589 -13.01 -33.87 1.94
N THR A 590 -12.29 -32.78 1.66
CA THR A 590 -12.29 -31.57 2.51
C THR A 590 -13.48 -30.66 2.20
N GLU A 591 -14.00 -29.96 3.22
CA GLU A 591 -15.06 -28.96 3.05
C GLU A 591 -14.64 -27.89 2.04
N ARG A 592 -13.36 -27.52 2.02
CA ARG A 592 -12.81 -26.53 1.10
C ARG A 592 -12.96 -26.98 -0.35
N VAL A 593 -12.47 -28.16 -0.71
CA VAL A 593 -12.50 -28.64 -2.10
C VAL A 593 -13.92 -28.97 -2.53
N ARG A 594 -14.73 -29.56 -1.64
CA ARG A 594 -16.16 -29.78 -1.91
C ARG A 594 -16.85 -28.47 -2.28
N SER A 595 -16.56 -27.40 -1.55
CA SER A 595 -17.14 -26.08 -1.83
C SER A 595 -16.53 -25.38 -3.05
N ILE A 596 -15.31 -25.75 -3.50
CA ILE A 596 -14.79 -25.35 -4.84
C ILE A 596 -15.65 -25.98 -5.95
N MET A 597 -16.06 -27.23 -5.77
CA MET A 597 -16.82 -28.02 -6.75
C MET A 597 -18.33 -27.79 -6.70
N ASN A 598 -18.86 -27.29 -5.57
CA ASN A 598 -20.28 -27.00 -5.41
C ASN A 598 -20.63 -25.61 -5.98
N LEU A 599 -21.05 -25.59 -7.25
CA LEU A 599 -21.48 -24.39 -7.97
C LEU A 599 -22.86 -23.88 -7.54
N SER A 600 -23.63 -24.69 -6.81
CA SER A 600 -25.05 -24.46 -6.46
C SER A 600 -25.27 -23.91 -5.05
N GLU A 601 -24.34 -24.10 -4.11
CA GLU A 601 -24.53 -23.72 -2.69
C GLU A 601 -23.36 -22.87 -2.14
N GLY A 602 -23.67 -21.97 -1.20
CA GLY A 602 -22.70 -21.38 -0.28
C GLY A 602 -22.19 -19.97 -0.64
N THR A 603 -21.49 -19.77 -1.76
CA THR A 603 -20.79 -18.47 -2.02
C THR A 603 -21.30 -17.68 -3.22
N GLY A 604 -21.81 -18.34 -4.27
CA GLY A 604 -22.33 -17.66 -5.47
C GLY A 604 -23.61 -16.86 -5.18
N LEU A 605 -24.53 -17.45 -4.41
CA LEU A 605 -25.77 -16.79 -3.99
C LEU A 605 -25.51 -15.61 -3.06
N ILE A 606 -24.54 -15.72 -2.13
CA ILE A 606 -24.12 -14.61 -1.26
C ILE A 606 -23.55 -13.45 -2.10
N ARG A 607 -22.72 -13.74 -3.10
CA ARG A 607 -22.20 -12.72 -4.02
C ARG A 607 -23.29 -12.05 -4.86
N MET A 608 -24.28 -12.82 -5.33
CA MET A 608 -25.43 -12.24 -6.04
C MET A 608 -26.24 -11.30 -5.13
N SER A 609 -26.42 -11.67 -3.86
CA SER A 609 -27.06 -10.81 -2.85
C SER A 609 -26.23 -9.55 -2.59
N LEU A 610 -24.90 -9.67 -2.44
CA LEU A 610 -23.96 -8.55 -2.31
C LEU A 610 -24.04 -7.59 -3.51
N TRP A 611 -24.10 -8.11 -4.73
CA TRP A 611 -24.22 -7.27 -5.93
C TRP A 611 -25.56 -6.54 -5.97
N ARG A 612 -26.66 -7.20 -5.59
CA ARG A 612 -27.97 -6.54 -5.46
C ARG A 612 -27.95 -5.46 -4.37
N SER A 613 -27.35 -5.72 -3.21
CA SER A 613 -27.12 -4.70 -2.17
C SER A 613 -26.31 -3.52 -2.71
N THR A 614 -25.30 -3.78 -3.52
CA THR A 614 -24.46 -2.73 -4.14
C THR A 614 -25.25 -1.91 -5.17
N LEU A 615 -26.11 -2.55 -5.97
CA LEU A 615 -27.00 -1.86 -6.90
C LEU A 615 -28.04 -1.00 -6.16
N ASN A 616 -28.58 -1.48 -5.04
CA ASN A 616 -29.45 -0.69 -4.18
C ASN A 616 -28.72 0.54 -3.62
N MET A 617 -27.47 0.37 -3.17
CA MET A 617 -26.63 1.50 -2.74
C MET A 617 -26.39 2.52 -3.85
N LEU A 618 -26.15 2.07 -5.09
CA LEU A 618 -26.00 2.94 -6.25
C LEU A 618 -27.29 3.68 -6.61
N SER A 619 -28.45 3.04 -6.44
CA SER A 619 -29.75 3.66 -6.74
C SER A 619 -30.13 4.78 -5.77
N ASP A 620 -29.51 4.81 -4.59
CA ASP A 620 -29.77 5.79 -3.54
C ASP A 620 -28.92 7.06 -3.70
N ASN A 621 -29.42 8.21 -3.23
CA ASN A 621 -28.70 9.47 -3.05
C ASN A 621 -27.75 9.92 -4.20
N PHE A 622 -28.14 9.68 -5.46
CA PHE A 622 -27.31 9.97 -6.65
C PHE A 622 -25.94 9.27 -6.65
N HIS A 623 -25.75 8.21 -5.87
CA HIS A 623 -24.51 7.43 -5.83
C HIS A 623 -24.17 6.80 -7.18
N TRP A 624 -25.17 6.49 -8.02
CA TRP A 624 -24.92 6.03 -9.39
C TRP A 624 -24.08 7.01 -10.22
N LEU A 625 -24.18 8.32 -9.96
CA LEU A 625 -23.47 9.35 -10.70
C LEU A 625 -22.13 9.70 -10.06
N LYS A 626 -22.11 9.96 -8.74
CA LYS A 626 -20.92 10.46 -8.02
C LYS A 626 -20.11 9.37 -7.32
N GLY A 627 -20.71 8.20 -7.09
CA GLY A 627 -20.17 7.17 -6.19
C GLY A 627 -20.25 7.58 -4.73
N VAL A 628 -19.79 6.71 -3.85
CA VAL A 628 -19.73 6.91 -2.40
C VAL A 628 -18.38 7.43 -1.91
N GLY A 629 -17.42 7.62 -2.82
CA GLY A 629 -16.04 7.96 -2.52
C GLY A 629 -15.17 6.71 -2.31
N LEU A 630 -13.86 6.88 -2.51
CA LEU A 630 -12.88 5.79 -2.35
C LEU A 630 -12.93 5.16 -0.94
N ASP A 631 -12.84 3.83 -0.87
CA ASP A 631 -12.84 3.03 0.38
C ASP A 631 -14.00 3.34 1.36
N ASN A 632 -15.14 3.83 0.85
CA ASN A 632 -16.33 4.12 1.67
C ASN A 632 -17.36 2.98 1.71
N PHE A 633 -17.20 1.95 0.86
CA PHE A 633 -18.15 0.83 0.77
C PHE A 633 -18.35 0.12 2.12
N LEU A 634 -17.27 -0.14 2.87
CA LEU A 634 -17.33 -0.78 4.20
C LEU A 634 -18.29 -0.08 5.16
N TYR A 635 -18.37 1.24 5.07
CA TYR A 635 -19.07 2.11 6.02
C TYR A 635 -20.56 2.21 5.70
N LEU A 636 -20.90 2.12 4.42
CA LEU A 636 -22.27 2.26 3.93
C LEU A 636 -22.95 0.92 3.72
N TYR A 637 -22.20 -0.12 3.32
CA TYR A 637 -22.73 -1.45 3.00
C TYR A 637 -23.69 -2.01 4.05
N PRO A 638 -23.43 -1.92 5.37
CA PRO A 638 -24.36 -2.40 6.40
C PRO A 638 -25.81 -1.92 6.27
N HIS A 639 -26.04 -0.72 5.74
CA HIS A 639 -27.38 -0.16 5.53
C HIS A 639 -28.13 -0.78 4.35
N TYR A 640 -27.42 -1.43 3.43
CA TYR A 640 -27.97 -2.00 2.20
C TYR A 640 -27.93 -3.54 2.19
N ILE A 641 -27.46 -4.18 3.27
CA ILE A 641 -27.38 -5.64 3.38
C ILE A 641 -28.77 -6.24 3.21
N ARG A 642 -28.92 -7.14 2.24
CA ARG A 642 -30.13 -7.96 2.15
C ARG A 642 -30.08 -9.08 3.20
N PRO A 643 -31.23 -9.58 3.68
CA PRO A 643 -31.29 -10.61 4.71
C PRO A 643 -30.46 -11.86 4.38
N GLU A 644 -30.25 -12.19 3.11
CA GLU A 644 -29.48 -13.36 2.69
C GLU A 644 -27.95 -13.18 2.81
N ALA A 645 -27.46 -11.93 2.92
CA ALA A 645 -26.03 -11.60 3.02
C ALA A 645 -25.59 -11.19 4.43
N TRP A 646 -26.43 -11.42 5.45
CA TRP A 646 -26.21 -10.97 6.84
C TRP A 646 -24.90 -11.46 7.48
N ARG A 647 -24.31 -12.57 6.99
CA ARG A 647 -23.11 -13.20 7.56
C ARG A 647 -21.82 -12.42 7.30
N GLU A 648 -21.80 -11.54 6.30
CA GLU A 648 -20.61 -10.79 5.91
C GLU A 648 -20.84 -9.26 5.97
N PRO A 649 -21.22 -8.69 7.13
CA PRO A 649 -21.62 -7.29 7.18
C PRO A 649 -20.45 -6.31 7.04
N ASN A 650 -19.22 -6.82 7.14
CA ASN A 650 -17.99 -6.04 7.20
C ASN A 650 -17.15 -6.12 5.91
N LEU A 651 -17.80 -6.33 4.77
CA LEU A 651 -17.11 -6.34 3.47
C LEU A 651 -16.67 -4.94 3.07
N SER A 652 -15.43 -4.80 2.61
CA SER A 652 -14.89 -3.52 2.18
C SER A 652 -15.12 -3.20 0.70
N HIS A 653 -15.67 -4.15 -0.07
CA HIS A 653 -15.86 -4.00 -1.51
C HIS A 653 -16.89 -5.01 -2.04
N PRO A 654 -17.47 -4.77 -3.23
CA PRO A 654 -18.56 -5.59 -3.77
C PRO A 654 -18.12 -6.90 -4.45
N HIS A 655 -16.85 -7.28 -4.37
CA HIS A 655 -16.29 -8.45 -5.07
C HIS A 655 -16.62 -8.53 -6.58
N ASN A 656 -16.65 -7.38 -7.25
CA ASN A 656 -16.80 -7.28 -8.70
C ASN A 656 -16.13 -5.99 -9.17
N ILE A 657 -15.19 -6.08 -10.10
CA ILE A 657 -14.35 -4.96 -10.53
C ILE A 657 -15.18 -3.79 -11.06
N LEU A 658 -16.20 -4.04 -11.89
CA LEU A 658 -17.02 -2.98 -12.47
C LEU A 658 -17.85 -2.29 -11.40
N LEU A 659 -18.51 -3.08 -10.52
CA LEU A 659 -19.27 -2.53 -9.40
C LEU A 659 -18.37 -1.78 -8.43
N HIS A 660 -17.13 -2.21 -8.23
CA HIS A 660 -16.20 -1.55 -7.32
C HIS A 660 -15.80 -0.17 -7.86
N TYR A 661 -15.39 -0.07 -9.13
CA TYR A 661 -15.11 1.23 -9.77
C TYR A 661 -16.34 2.13 -9.78
N TRP A 662 -17.52 1.57 -10.08
CA TRP A 662 -18.77 2.32 -10.13
C TRP A 662 -19.16 2.85 -8.76
N VAL A 663 -19.17 2.01 -7.72
CA VAL A 663 -19.57 2.46 -6.39
C VAL A 663 -18.56 3.44 -5.80
N ALA A 664 -17.25 3.25 -6.04
CA ALA A 664 -16.22 4.13 -5.49
C ALA A 664 -16.18 5.52 -6.15
N LEU A 665 -16.36 5.59 -7.48
CA LEU A 665 -16.13 6.80 -8.28
C LEU A 665 -17.33 7.26 -9.13
N GLY A 666 -18.48 6.59 -9.01
CA GLY A 666 -19.69 6.87 -9.77
C GLY A 666 -19.64 6.37 -11.21
N LEU A 667 -20.57 6.84 -12.04
CA LEU A 667 -20.70 6.43 -13.45
C LEU A 667 -19.38 6.61 -14.21
N LEU A 668 -18.68 7.73 -13.95
CA LEU A 668 -17.38 8.03 -14.55
C LEU A 668 -16.30 7.02 -14.13
N GLY A 669 -16.42 6.42 -12.95
CA GLY A 669 -15.59 5.31 -12.49
C GLY A 669 -15.69 4.07 -13.36
N GLY A 670 -16.92 3.64 -13.66
CA GLY A 670 -17.16 2.53 -14.59
C GLY A 670 -16.66 2.85 -16.00
N MET A 671 -16.90 4.08 -16.48
CA MET A 671 -16.46 4.53 -17.80
C MET A 671 -14.93 4.56 -17.93
N VAL A 672 -14.20 5.03 -16.91
CA VAL A 672 -12.73 5.07 -16.98
C VAL A 672 -12.12 3.67 -16.95
N LEU A 673 -12.71 2.72 -16.22
CA LEU A 673 -12.30 1.31 -16.29
C LEU A 673 -12.46 0.78 -17.73
N ILE A 674 -13.61 1.01 -18.37
CA ILE A 674 -13.83 0.59 -19.76
C ILE A 674 -12.81 1.24 -20.69
N TRP A 675 -12.55 2.55 -20.53
CA TRP A 675 -11.55 3.26 -21.32
C TRP A 675 -10.16 2.66 -21.15
N GLN A 676 -9.71 2.42 -19.91
CA GLN A 676 -8.43 1.77 -19.63
C GLN A 676 -8.31 0.42 -20.33
N GLN A 677 -9.36 -0.41 -20.29
CA GLN A 677 -9.35 -1.72 -20.94
C GLN A 677 -9.33 -1.61 -22.47
N VAL A 678 -10.13 -0.73 -23.06
CA VAL A 678 -10.11 -0.51 -24.51
C VAL A 678 -8.72 -0.02 -24.95
N ALA A 679 -8.16 0.96 -24.26
CA ALA A 679 -6.85 1.52 -24.58
C ALA A 679 -5.73 0.48 -24.42
N PHE A 680 -5.78 -0.35 -23.38
CA PHE A 680 -4.86 -1.48 -23.18
C PHE A 680 -4.91 -2.48 -24.33
N TRP A 681 -6.10 -2.93 -24.72
CA TRP A 681 -6.24 -3.92 -25.78
C TRP A 681 -5.89 -3.36 -27.16
N LEU A 682 -6.16 -2.08 -27.43
CA LEU A 682 -5.69 -1.41 -28.63
C LEU A 682 -4.15 -1.35 -28.68
N ALA A 683 -3.50 -1.04 -27.57
CA ALA A 683 -2.04 -1.08 -27.46
C ALA A 683 -1.50 -2.51 -27.68
N ALA A 684 -2.15 -3.52 -27.10
CA ALA A 684 -1.79 -4.92 -27.30
C ALA A 684 -1.93 -5.39 -28.75
N VAL A 685 -2.99 -4.96 -29.45
CA VAL A 685 -3.17 -5.25 -30.88
C VAL A 685 -2.07 -4.60 -31.72
N ARG A 686 -1.69 -3.34 -31.42
CA ARG A 686 -0.56 -2.68 -32.10
C ARG A 686 0.77 -3.41 -31.83
N ALA A 687 0.96 -3.88 -30.61
CA ALA A 687 2.12 -4.66 -30.21
C ALA A 687 2.14 -6.10 -30.76
N TRP A 688 1.06 -6.56 -31.42
CA TRP A 688 0.91 -7.97 -31.81
C TRP A 688 1.99 -8.43 -32.81
N HIS A 689 2.44 -7.53 -33.68
CA HIS A 689 3.43 -7.82 -34.73
C HIS A 689 4.90 -7.56 -34.29
N GLN A 690 5.14 -7.44 -32.98
CA GLN A 690 6.49 -7.30 -32.42
C GLN A 690 7.42 -8.46 -32.87
N ARG A 691 8.65 -8.12 -33.28
CA ARG A 691 9.54 -9.03 -34.04
C ARG A 691 10.47 -9.91 -33.18
N THR A 692 10.70 -9.57 -31.91
CA THR A 692 11.63 -10.33 -31.05
C THR A 692 10.90 -11.33 -30.16
N ALA A 693 11.53 -12.48 -29.87
CA ALA A 693 10.97 -13.48 -28.97
C ALA A 693 10.71 -12.92 -27.55
N VAL A 694 11.54 -11.96 -27.10
CA VAL A 694 11.43 -11.34 -25.77
C VAL A 694 10.23 -10.41 -25.70
N THR A 695 10.08 -9.47 -26.65
CA THR A 695 8.94 -8.54 -26.67
C THR A 695 7.62 -9.26 -26.96
N ALA A 696 7.64 -10.32 -27.78
CA ALA A 696 6.48 -11.18 -27.99
C ALA A 696 6.07 -11.93 -26.70
N SER A 697 7.03 -12.50 -25.96
CA SER A 697 6.75 -13.18 -24.68
C SER A 697 6.24 -12.21 -23.62
N LEU A 698 6.80 -11.00 -23.56
CA LEU A 698 6.34 -9.96 -22.66
C LEU A 698 4.90 -9.55 -22.99
N MET A 699 4.62 -9.18 -24.24
CA MET A 699 3.28 -8.81 -24.70
C MET A 699 2.25 -9.90 -24.36
N LEU A 700 2.56 -11.17 -24.70
CA LEU A 700 1.69 -12.31 -24.43
C LEU A 700 1.44 -12.52 -22.93
N GLY A 701 2.49 -12.41 -22.11
CA GLY A 701 2.41 -12.54 -20.66
C GLY A 701 1.59 -11.41 -20.01
N LEU A 702 1.79 -10.17 -20.43
CA LEU A 702 1.03 -9.01 -19.95
C LEU A 702 -0.45 -9.09 -20.33
N SER A 703 -0.76 -9.47 -21.58
CA SER A 703 -2.13 -9.70 -22.01
C SER A 703 -2.80 -10.83 -21.22
N ALA A 704 -2.11 -11.95 -21.00
CA ALA A 704 -2.64 -13.05 -20.22
C ALA A 704 -2.84 -12.70 -18.73
N SER A 705 -1.93 -11.91 -18.15
CA SER A 705 -2.08 -11.34 -16.80
C SER A 705 -3.31 -10.43 -16.70
N MET A 706 -3.57 -9.60 -17.73
CA MET A 706 -4.78 -8.77 -17.82
C MET A 706 -6.07 -9.59 -18.03
N VAL A 707 -6.00 -10.74 -18.72
CA VAL A 707 -7.16 -11.65 -18.79
C VAL A 707 -7.47 -12.26 -17.43
N GLY A 708 -6.46 -12.73 -16.69
CA GLY A 708 -6.62 -13.19 -15.31
C GLY A 708 -7.20 -12.09 -14.42
N PHE A 709 -6.73 -10.84 -14.61
CA PHE A 709 -7.27 -9.65 -13.94
C PHE A 709 -8.76 -9.49 -14.04
N LEU A 710 -9.25 -9.53 -15.26
CA LEU A 710 -10.66 -9.38 -15.53
C LEU A 710 -11.43 -10.59 -15.02
N ALA A 711 -10.95 -11.82 -15.27
CA ALA A 711 -11.67 -13.05 -14.94
C ALA A 711 -11.84 -13.24 -13.43
N HIS A 712 -10.76 -13.15 -12.65
CA HIS A 712 -10.86 -13.22 -11.18
C HIS A 712 -11.58 -11.98 -10.63
N GLY A 713 -11.36 -10.82 -11.24
CA GLY A 713 -11.95 -9.57 -10.82
C GLY A 713 -13.48 -9.47 -10.91
N LEU A 714 -14.11 -10.33 -11.71
CA LEU A 714 -15.57 -10.44 -11.73
C LEU A 714 -16.15 -10.95 -10.41
N ILE A 715 -15.34 -11.57 -9.55
CA ILE A 715 -15.80 -12.26 -8.34
C ILE A 715 -14.98 -11.96 -7.07
N ASP A 716 -13.97 -11.10 -7.14
CA ASP A 716 -13.13 -10.70 -6.00
C ASP A 716 -12.50 -9.31 -6.22
N ASN A 717 -11.70 -8.83 -5.27
CA ASN A 717 -10.93 -7.59 -5.45
C ASN A 717 -9.94 -7.72 -6.62
N SER A 718 -9.68 -6.62 -7.31
CA SER A 718 -8.84 -6.60 -8.52
C SER A 718 -7.80 -5.50 -8.51
N TYR A 719 -8.22 -4.29 -8.18
CA TYR A 719 -7.40 -3.08 -8.32
C TYR A 719 -7.15 -2.37 -6.99
N PHE A 720 -8.18 -2.23 -6.15
CA PHE A 720 -8.15 -1.39 -4.94
C PHE A 720 -7.42 -2.06 -3.77
N LEU A 721 -6.16 -2.45 -4.02
CA LEU A 721 -5.15 -2.92 -3.09
C LEU A 721 -3.82 -2.42 -3.62
N VAL A 722 -2.95 -1.91 -2.73
CA VAL A 722 -1.69 -1.26 -3.12
C VAL A 722 -0.89 -2.12 -4.09
N ASP A 723 -0.62 -3.38 -3.76
CA ASP A 723 0.19 -4.27 -4.59
C ASP A 723 -0.44 -4.55 -5.96
N LEU A 724 -1.76 -4.80 -6.00
CA LEU A 724 -2.47 -5.03 -7.25
C LEU A 724 -2.51 -3.77 -8.14
N ALA A 725 -2.65 -2.58 -7.55
CA ALA A 725 -2.63 -1.32 -8.26
C ALA A 725 -1.26 -1.07 -8.91
N PHE A 726 -0.15 -1.30 -8.20
CA PHE A 726 1.20 -1.19 -8.76
C PHE A 726 1.43 -2.19 -9.91
N VAL A 727 0.97 -3.44 -9.77
CA VAL A 727 1.09 -4.46 -10.83
C VAL A 727 0.24 -4.10 -12.06
N PHE A 728 -0.98 -3.60 -11.87
CA PHE A 728 -1.81 -3.08 -12.95
C PHE A 728 -1.12 -1.92 -13.68
N MET A 729 -0.58 -0.96 -12.93
CA MET A 729 0.12 0.21 -13.48
C MET A 729 1.38 -0.17 -14.24
N LEU A 730 2.18 -1.12 -13.74
CA LEU A 730 3.30 -1.68 -14.50
C LEU A 730 2.81 -2.33 -15.80
N THR A 731 1.78 -3.15 -15.72
CA THR A 731 1.23 -3.90 -16.87
C THR A 731 0.71 -2.96 -17.96
N ALA A 732 -0.01 -1.91 -17.57
CA ALA A 732 -0.51 -0.89 -18.47
C ALA A 732 0.63 -0.07 -19.10
N ALA A 733 1.62 0.37 -18.32
CA ALA A 733 2.74 1.16 -18.81
C ALA A 733 3.57 0.40 -19.84
N LEU A 734 3.93 -0.86 -19.54
CA LEU A 734 4.70 -1.70 -20.44
C LEU A 734 3.94 -2.03 -21.73
N MET A 735 2.64 -2.26 -21.66
CA MET A 735 1.82 -2.49 -22.86
C MET A 735 1.70 -1.22 -23.72
N ALA A 736 1.55 -0.05 -23.10
CA ALA A 736 1.53 1.23 -23.80
C ALA A 736 2.85 1.45 -24.57
N ASP A 737 4.00 1.21 -23.93
CA ASP A 737 5.33 1.34 -24.56
C ASP A 737 5.54 0.33 -25.70
N LEU A 738 5.05 -0.90 -25.55
CA LEU A 738 5.04 -1.91 -26.62
C LEU A 738 4.19 -1.46 -27.82
N GLY A 739 3.06 -0.82 -27.57
CA GLY A 739 2.14 -0.33 -28.58
C GLY A 739 2.66 0.88 -29.35
N THR A 740 3.27 1.86 -28.67
CA THR A 740 3.83 3.07 -29.30
C THR A 740 5.07 2.75 -30.14
N THR A 741 5.99 1.94 -29.62
CA THR A 741 7.20 1.53 -30.34
C THR A 741 6.87 0.85 -31.68
N ALA A 742 5.78 0.07 -31.72
CA ALA A 742 5.34 -0.60 -32.95
C ALA A 742 4.81 0.39 -34.01
N GLN A 743 4.19 1.50 -33.60
CA GLN A 743 3.69 2.53 -34.52
C GLN A 743 4.82 3.31 -35.19
N ASP A 744 5.85 3.71 -34.44
CA ASP A 744 6.97 4.48 -34.96
C ASP A 744 7.75 3.73 -36.06
N VAL A 745 7.89 2.41 -35.91
CA VAL A 745 8.53 1.55 -36.92
C VAL A 745 7.68 1.47 -38.19
N SER A 746 6.36 1.27 -38.06
CA SER A 746 5.46 1.21 -39.23
C SER A 746 5.37 2.54 -39.98
N GLY A 747 5.55 3.68 -39.30
CA GLY A 747 5.57 5.00 -39.93
C GLY A 747 6.84 5.24 -40.76
N LYS A 748 8.00 4.77 -40.28
CA LYS A 748 9.27 4.88 -41.01
C LYS A 748 9.30 4.01 -42.28
N ASP A 749 8.82 2.77 -42.21
CA ASP A 749 8.78 1.87 -43.38
C ASP A 749 7.85 2.39 -44.50
N ARG A 750 6.83 3.20 -44.17
CA ARG A 750 5.96 3.85 -45.17
C ARG A 750 6.59 5.12 -45.77
N GLY A 751 7.48 5.79 -45.05
CA GLY A 751 8.17 7.00 -45.52
C GLY A 751 9.37 6.72 -46.44
N SER A 752 10.02 5.57 -46.30
CA SER A 752 11.18 5.18 -47.14
C SER A 752 10.81 4.54 -48.48
N GLY A 753 9.51 4.34 -48.76
CA GLY A 753 9.00 3.83 -50.04
C GLY A 753 8.49 4.92 -51.00
N ALA A 754 8.64 6.20 -50.62
CA ALA A 754 8.15 7.35 -51.39
C ALA A 754 9.22 8.45 -51.55
N ALA A 755 10.49 8.04 -51.71
CA ALA A 755 11.59 8.91 -52.12
C ALA A 755 12.29 8.34 -53.35
#